data_AF-A0A662PFN4-F1
#
_entry.id   AF-A0A662PFN4-F1
#
_cell.length_a   1.000
_cell.length_b   1.000
_cell.length_c   1.000
_cell.angle_alpha   90.00
_cell.angle_beta   90.00
_cell.angle_gamma   90.00
#
_symmetry.space_group_name_H-M   'P 1'
#
loop_
_entity.id
_entity.type
_entity.pdbx_description
1 polymer ?
#
loop_
_entity_poly.entity_id
_entity_poly.type
_entity_poly.pdbx_seq_one_letter_code
_entity_poly.pdbx_strand_id
1 'polypeptide(L)'
;MGRRELVKKLSYGKFNWYDSLAPEFETYETIKDLAQSKYSSEHNLKENALSKLKNVKVAAWYQYLTGGRVIGRSDEEAIEILKNLNADLVRGWWRWQPLPFSPEDKQFKRIFGKEKFDKLVLSGQTWQDYENIVKLFRKEMPDAIFLASFGLQFIPRAKDRDPITGEIITRDKAWEMAFDPQKHGFKMSKAEYQCRQAKKRHWVRKDINCKRVSEEFVKNNLSVYWGDPTNEDWQNLAFHIAQKLVDGGADAIWIDQYLNPSANAIALHCLEEQGTIENCDFSKALEDERVREIINAQKKFIDRIHEYGLSKGKYVLVGSWGILGEVEAPQQGILIKNLVPKYDFVVTTVSQEEIYNRKIIDTQRWENIVEKHREIFGDIPMFVWFDTGYYYSPMHIFSQYLNKTEQAEFLEEVDKFFVNLGKKENLTVVFVYPISGQMMGPWKEGEKMVLSFQCCCDTCKDKCLIQGDQKGKCGFGSYDSLAPEFETYETIKKLAQSKKVNLRPTFPEWINEPLFEMIQLSKKGTLTFEEQEKMIPLLAEMGIKTVYLTPIWEMCENPRGLKRYCIKDYYEIDPGKGTEKDLKEFVEKAHDYGIKVILDLVTAHTGPGRYIYENHKDWILKDKYGRLALCWPHKHWGYAVDRRNPEVIKHFTEIAKYYVDEFGIDGWRVDAIGTTYCNENIPNCPQPVEGEHHSKDLLKSIKSALGKAKALYLEWCYLGRLYLFEAGVEEEEGCPHPNPIPCSMALPELNEYADACYSYEFGKCFMKKVLTGKITSEDFVEFFKKECLYYKKPRGRFLMTHDFGYHFYEENPELHKLGAVLITTIPGFPHIYHREIFPEGDVKSINQEMFNLYKKLLRIRKEYRAIKEGEIENVWKGGDNVIAYLRKYEDEKVVVVVNFRNRSVKAFLKIPFEKGEVLYDLLNNQRFLIDDPDNFAITLAPYEARILVKLR
;
A
#
# COMPACT_ATOMS: atom_id res chain seq x y z
N MET A 1 -42.99 -60.58 28.16
CA MET A 1 -44.15 -60.21 27.32
C MET A 1 -44.44 -58.74 27.65
N GLY A 2 -44.18 -57.72 26.82
CA GLY A 2 -44.60 -57.50 25.44
C GLY A 2 -45.04 -56.03 25.36
N ARG A 3 -44.09 -55.11 25.11
CA ARG A 3 -44.37 -53.68 24.78
C ARG A 3 -43.38 -53.18 23.71
N ARG A 4 -43.15 -54.01 22.69
CA ARG A 4 -42.29 -53.68 21.54
C ARG A 4 -43.05 -53.50 20.21
N GLU A 5 -44.39 -53.46 20.22
CA GLU A 5 -45.16 -53.44 18.96
C GLU A 5 -46.30 -52.41 18.86
N LEU A 6 -46.31 -51.38 19.69
CA LEU A 6 -47.23 -50.24 19.58
C LEU A 6 -46.40 -48.99 19.91
N VAL A 7 -46.03 -48.07 19.02
CA VAL A 7 -46.68 -47.58 17.80
C VAL A 7 -45.60 -46.94 16.90
N LYS A 8 -45.37 -47.52 15.71
CA LYS A 8 -44.99 -46.77 14.50
C LYS A 8 -46.25 -46.04 14.03
N LYS A 9 -46.35 -44.74 14.29
CA LYS A 9 -47.25 -43.79 13.62
C LYS A 9 -46.92 -42.40 14.15
N LEU A 10 -46.14 -41.66 13.38
CA LEU A 10 -45.95 -40.24 13.59
C LEU A 10 -47.19 -39.49 13.06
N SER A 11 -47.32 -38.24 13.47
CA SER A 11 -48.55 -37.54 13.89
C SER A 11 -49.64 -37.25 12.83
N TYR A 12 -49.75 -37.97 11.72
CA TYR A 12 -50.75 -37.61 10.71
C TYR A 12 -52.18 -38.03 11.11
N GLY A 13 -53.04 -37.04 11.34
CA GLY A 13 -54.48 -37.23 11.59
C GLY A 13 -54.93 -37.29 13.05
N LYS A 14 -54.03 -37.08 14.03
CA LYS A 14 -54.40 -37.00 15.46
C LYS A 14 -54.14 -35.64 16.12
N PHE A 15 -53.14 -34.89 15.67
CA PHE A 15 -52.81 -33.55 16.18
C PHE A 15 -52.39 -32.65 15.02
N ASN A 16 -52.74 -31.36 15.07
CA ASN A 16 -52.49 -30.39 13.99
C ASN A 16 -51.04 -29.85 13.95
N TRP A 17 -50.04 -30.61 14.42
CA TRP A 17 -48.68 -30.12 14.58
C TRP A 17 -47.72 -30.87 13.65
N TYR A 18 -46.85 -30.11 12.99
CA TYR A 18 -45.84 -30.58 12.07
C TYR A 18 -44.54 -30.94 12.79
N ASP A 19 -43.91 -32.05 12.40
CA ASP A 19 -42.62 -32.51 12.91
C ASP A 19 -41.73 -32.91 11.71
N SER A 20 -40.61 -32.22 11.53
CA SER A 20 -39.71 -32.45 10.39
C SER A 20 -39.01 -33.81 10.42
N LEU A 21 -38.92 -34.47 11.59
CA LEU A 21 -38.33 -35.79 11.76
C LEU A 21 -39.31 -36.93 11.44
N ALA A 22 -40.58 -36.61 11.14
CA ALA A 22 -41.54 -37.64 10.78
C ALA A 22 -41.21 -38.26 9.41
N PRO A 23 -41.18 -39.61 9.30
CA PRO A 23 -40.82 -40.31 8.07
C PRO A 23 -41.80 -40.06 6.93
N GLU A 24 -42.98 -39.51 7.21
CA GLU A 24 -43.97 -39.12 6.20
C GLU A 24 -43.65 -37.77 5.51
N PHE A 25 -42.83 -36.91 6.13
CA PHE A 25 -42.45 -35.61 5.56
C PHE A 25 -41.04 -35.60 4.96
N GLU A 26 -40.11 -36.40 5.49
CA GLU A 26 -38.71 -36.51 5.02
C GLU A 26 -37.97 -35.17 4.86
N THR A 27 -38.46 -34.10 5.48
CA THR A 27 -37.95 -32.74 5.27
C THR A 27 -36.74 -32.40 6.11
N TYR A 28 -36.44 -33.19 7.16
CA TYR A 28 -35.35 -32.87 8.10
C TYR A 28 -33.98 -32.77 7.42
N GLU A 29 -33.60 -33.74 6.58
CA GLU A 29 -32.29 -33.69 5.90
C GLU A 29 -32.22 -32.54 4.90
N THR A 30 -33.31 -32.23 4.17
CA THR A 30 -33.37 -31.03 3.33
C THR A 30 -33.27 -29.74 4.14
N ILE A 31 -33.94 -29.64 5.30
CA ILE A 31 -33.84 -28.49 6.20
C ILE A 31 -32.41 -28.35 6.74
N LYS A 32 -31.76 -29.46 7.08
CA LYS A 32 -30.38 -29.50 7.55
C LYS A 32 -29.38 -29.12 6.46
N ASP A 33 -29.54 -29.61 5.24
CA ASP A 33 -28.72 -29.24 4.08
C ASP A 33 -28.91 -27.76 3.72
N LEU A 34 -30.16 -27.26 3.74
CA LEU A 34 -30.45 -25.84 3.55
C LEU A 34 -29.85 -24.98 4.67
N ALA A 35 -29.91 -25.43 5.92
CA ALA A 35 -29.31 -24.75 7.06
C ALA A 35 -27.77 -24.74 6.96
N GLN A 36 -27.15 -25.84 6.53
CA GLN A 36 -25.71 -25.95 6.33
C GLN A 36 -25.23 -25.11 5.13
N SER A 37 -25.95 -25.15 4.01
CA SER A 37 -25.69 -24.31 2.84
C SER A 37 -25.79 -22.83 3.18
N LYS A 38 -26.84 -22.44 3.92
CA LYS A 38 -27.03 -21.08 4.40
C LYS A 38 -25.91 -20.68 5.35
N TYR A 39 -25.55 -21.54 6.30
CA TYR A 39 -24.42 -21.32 7.22
C TYR A 39 -23.08 -21.13 6.47
N SER A 40 -22.77 -21.97 5.48
CA SER A 40 -21.56 -21.82 4.65
C SER A 40 -21.58 -20.53 3.83
N SER A 41 -22.75 -20.10 3.32
CA SER A 41 -22.88 -18.84 2.59
C SER A 41 -22.71 -17.61 3.48
N GLU A 42 -23.31 -17.61 4.68
CA GLU A 42 -23.20 -16.52 5.65
C GLU A 42 -21.79 -16.43 6.24
N HIS A 43 -21.15 -17.58 6.52
CA HIS A 43 -19.77 -17.66 6.96
C HIS A 43 -18.81 -17.08 5.92
N ASN A 44 -18.98 -17.44 4.64
CA ASN A 44 -18.19 -16.89 3.54
C ASN A 44 -18.40 -15.38 3.39
N LEU A 45 -19.63 -14.86 3.53
CA LEU A 45 -19.91 -13.42 3.47
C LEU A 45 -19.21 -12.65 4.59
N LYS A 46 -19.25 -13.17 5.82
CA LYS A 46 -18.57 -12.58 6.98
C LYS A 46 -17.05 -12.59 6.82
N GLU A 47 -16.46 -13.73 6.46
CA GLU A 47 -15.01 -13.84 6.27
C GLU A 47 -14.50 -12.93 5.16
N ASN A 48 -15.24 -12.83 4.04
CA ASN A 48 -14.90 -11.93 2.95
C ASN A 48 -14.93 -10.46 3.39
N ALA A 49 -15.98 -10.04 4.12
CA ALA A 49 -16.09 -8.67 4.62
C ALA A 49 -14.98 -8.32 5.62
N LEU A 50 -14.69 -9.23 6.57
CA LEU A 50 -13.62 -9.05 7.56
C LEU A 50 -12.23 -9.07 6.90
N SER A 51 -12.00 -9.93 5.93
CA SER A 51 -10.76 -9.97 5.13
C SER A 51 -10.56 -8.65 4.39
N LYS A 52 -11.61 -8.15 3.73
CA LYS A 52 -11.57 -6.85 3.04
C LYS A 52 -11.21 -5.72 4.01
N LEU A 53 -11.81 -5.72 5.21
CA LEU A 53 -11.54 -4.71 6.23
C LEU A 53 -10.10 -4.78 6.79
N LYS A 54 -9.57 -5.99 7.03
CA LYS A 54 -8.18 -6.19 7.49
C LYS A 54 -7.14 -5.74 6.48
N ASN A 55 -7.47 -5.78 5.19
CA ASN A 55 -6.61 -5.38 4.08
C ASN A 55 -6.67 -3.88 3.74
N VAL A 56 -7.48 -3.09 4.45
CA VAL A 56 -7.54 -1.63 4.26
C VAL A 56 -6.17 -1.01 4.55
N LYS A 57 -5.63 -0.25 3.60
CA LYS A 57 -4.37 0.51 3.74
C LYS A 57 -4.61 2.01 3.67
N VAL A 58 -5.54 2.43 2.81
CA VAL A 58 -5.90 3.84 2.62
C VAL A 58 -7.36 4.03 3.02
N ALA A 59 -7.58 4.77 4.11
CA ALA A 59 -8.90 5.19 4.54
C ALA A 59 -9.03 6.70 4.42
N ALA A 60 -10.15 7.17 3.88
CA ALA A 60 -10.45 8.59 3.70
C ALA A 60 -11.75 8.97 4.42
N TRP A 61 -11.77 10.17 5.00
CA TRP A 61 -12.95 10.74 5.62
C TRP A 61 -13.46 11.92 4.80
N TYR A 62 -14.66 11.74 4.26
CA TYR A 62 -15.43 12.74 3.53
C TYR A 62 -16.83 12.80 4.15
N GLN A 63 -17.03 13.65 5.16
CA GLN A 63 -18.15 13.58 6.12
C GLN A 63 -19.54 13.51 5.48
N TYR A 64 -19.74 14.24 4.37
CA TYR A 64 -20.87 14.09 3.47
C TYR A 64 -20.33 14.09 2.06
N LEU A 65 -20.30 12.94 1.38
CA LEU A 65 -19.75 12.84 0.03
C LEU A 65 -20.48 13.76 -0.97
N THR A 66 -21.74 14.10 -0.70
CA THR A 66 -22.57 15.09 -1.42
C THR A 66 -22.37 16.54 -0.96
N GLY A 67 -21.66 16.78 0.14
CA GLY A 67 -21.46 18.09 0.75
C GLY A 67 -20.61 19.04 -0.10
N GLY A 68 -19.90 18.51 -1.11
CA GLY A 68 -19.13 19.30 -2.08
C GLY A 68 -19.98 20.34 -2.81
N ARG A 69 -21.29 20.13 -2.94
CA ARG A 69 -22.22 21.03 -3.65
C ARG A 69 -22.21 22.46 -3.07
N VAL A 70 -22.02 22.62 -1.76
CA VAL A 70 -21.98 23.92 -1.08
C VAL A 70 -20.75 24.74 -1.48
N ILE A 71 -19.66 24.06 -1.85
CA ILE A 71 -18.41 24.67 -2.34
C ILE A 71 -18.26 24.53 -3.86
N GLY A 72 -19.35 24.21 -4.57
CA GLY A 72 -19.38 24.11 -6.03
C GLY A 72 -18.82 22.81 -6.63
N ARG A 73 -18.52 21.81 -5.80
CA ARG A 73 -18.01 20.50 -6.22
C ARG A 73 -19.16 19.52 -6.48
N SER A 74 -19.15 18.87 -7.64
CA SER A 74 -20.08 17.80 -8.02
C SER A 74 -19.81 16.50 -7.26
N ASP A 75 -20.80 15.61 -7.28
CA ASP A 75 -20.70 14.28 -6.68
C ASP A 75 -19.63 13.43 -7.40
N GLU A 76 -19.52 13.57 -8.73
CA GLU A 76 -18.50 12.93 -9.56
C GLU A 76 -17.08 13.41 -9.24
N GLU A 77 -16.88 14.72 -9.09
CA GLU A 77 -15.57 15.28 -8.69
C GLU A 77 -15.16 14.80 -7.29
N ALA A 78 -16.11 14.72 -6.35
CA ALA A 78 -15.85 14.20 -5.01
C ALA A 78 -15.40 12.73 -5.04
N ILE A 79 -15.98 11.91 -5.93
CA ILE A 79 -15.56 10.52 -6.14
C ILE A 79 -14.21 10.44 -6.84
N GLU A 80 -13.94 11.31 -7.82
CA GLU A 80 -12.66 11.33 -8.53
C GLU A 80 -11.50 11.69 -7.59
N ILE A 81 -11.73 12.59 -6.63
CA ILE A 81 -10.78 12.86 -5.53
C ILE A 81 -10.45 11.56 -4.78
N LEU A 82 -11.45 10.77 -4.39
CA LEU A 82 -11.24 9.51 -3.67
C LEU A 82 -10.57 8.43 -4.52
N LYS A 83 -10.87 8.37 -5.82
CA LYS A 83 -10.21 7.47 -6.79
C LYS A 83 -8.74 7.80 -6.95
N ASN A 84 -8.38 9.08 -7.00
CA ASN A 84 -6.99 9.54 -7.09
C ASN A 84 -6.15 9.16 -5.86
N LEU A 85 -6.80 8.97 -4.70
CA LEU A 85 -6.17 8.40 -3.50
C LEU A 85 -6.08 6.87 -3.52
N ASN A 86 -6.84 6.21 -4.40
CA ASN A 86 -7.06 4.77 -4.40
C ASN A 86 -7.58 4.30 -3.02
N ALA A 87 -8.59 4.97 -2.47
CA ALA A 87 -9.08 4.67 -1.12
C ALA A 87 -9.72 3.26 -1.03
N ASP A 88 -9.32 2.49 -0.01
CA ASP A 88 -9.91 1.18 0.34
C ASP A 88 -11.20 1.32 1.16
N LEU A 89 -11.28 2.39 1.96
CA LEU A 89 -12.41 2.68 2.83
C LEU A 89 -12.69 4.18 2.80
N VAL A 90 -13.98 4.54 2.68
CA VAL A 90 -14.44 5.93 2.72
C VAL A 90 -15.52 6.08 3.77
N ARG A 91 -15.25 6.89 4.81
CA ARG A 91 -16.30 7.40 5.70
C ARG A 91 -17.01 8.53 4.98
N GLY A 92 -18.09 8.19 4.28
CA GLY A 92 -18.75 9.06 3.29
C GLY A 92 -20.06 9.72 3.75
N TRP A 93 -20.61 9.28 4.88
CA TRP A 93 -21.93 9.73 5.33
C TRP A 93 -22.10 9.74 6.85
N TRP A 94 -22.80 10.73 7.39
CA TRP A 94 -23.18 10.76 8.81
C TRP A 94 -24.57 11.32 9.05
N ARG A 95 -25.48 10.48 9.54
CA ARG A 95 -26.80 10.92 9.99
C ARG A 95 -26.70 11.43 11.43
N TRP A 96 -26.41 12.73 11.58
CA TRP A 96 -26.43 13.40 12.88
C TRP A 96 -27.82 13.93 13.27
N GLN A 97 -28.68 14.21 12.29
CA GLN A 97 -30.01 14.79 12.47
C GLN A 97 -31.02 14.17 11.50
N PRO A 98 -32.34 14.34 11.72
CA PRO A 98 -33.37 13.95 10.76
C PRO A 98 -33.12 14.55 9.39
N LEU A 99 -33.28 13.73 8.36
CA LEU A 99 -33.10 14.08 6.96
C LEU A 99 -34.46 14.09 6.24
N PRO A 100 -34.69 15.02 5.28
CA PRO A 100 -35.80 14.92 4.34
C PRO A 100 -35.66 13.64 3.52
N PHE A 101 -36.78 13.07 3.06
CA PHE A 101 -36.72 11.93 2.15
C PHE A 101 -36.17 12.35 0.78
N SER A 102 -36.56 13.53 0.30
CA SER A 102 -36.13 14.10 -0.98
C SER A 102 -36.02 15.63 -0.92
N PRO A 103 -35.42 16.27 -1.94
CA PRO A 103 -35.45 17.72 -2.14
C PRO A 103 -36.85 18.34 -2.29
N GLU A 104 -37.90 17.53 -2.43
CA GLU A 104 -39.30 17.95 -2.56
C GLU A 104 -40.16 17.61 -1.33
N ASP A 105 -39.57 17.18 -0.21
CA ASP A 105 -40.30 16.72 0.98
C ASP A 105 -41.06 17.84 1.71
N LYS A 106 -42.27 18.12 1.21
CA LYS A 106 -43.17 19.14 1.75
C LYS A 106 -43.54 18.90 3.21
N GLN A 107 -43.63 17.63 3.64
CA GLN A 107 -43.96 17.28 5.03
C GLN A 107 -42.81 17.68 5.96
N PHE A 108 -41.57 17.35 5.59
CA PHE A 108 -40.38 17.76 6.34
C PHE A 108 -40.29 19.29 6.41
N LYS A 109 -40.43 19.98 5.27
CA LYS A 109 -40.39 21.44 5.20
C LYS A 109 -41.41 22.10 6.13
N ARG A 110 -42.63 21.55 6.21
CA ARG A 110 -43.70 22.04 7.10
C ARG A 110 -43.38 21.83 8.58
N ILE A 111 -42.83 20.68 8.96
CA ILE A 111 -42.62 20.30 10.36
C ILE A 111 -41.32 20.89 10.93
N PHE A 112 -40.25 20.81 10.16
CA PHE A 112 -38.90 21.20 10.57
C PHE A 112 -38.54 22.64 10.20
N GLY A 113 -39.35 23.28 9.35
CA GLY A 113 -39.16 24.65 8.90
C GLY A 113 -38.40 24.75 7.58
N LYS A 114 -38.73 25.80 6.80
CA LYS A 114 -38.13 26.06 5.48
C LYS A 114 -36.62 26.22 5.54
N GLU A 115 -36.12 26.98 6.51
CA GLU A 115 -34.69 27.27 6.63
C GLU A 115 -33.84 26.01 6.80
N LYS A 116 -34.22 25.14 7.75
CA LYS A 116 -33.54 23.86 7.98
C LYS A 116 -33.62 22.94 6.75
N PHE A 117 -34.78 22.89 6.11
CA PHE A 117 -34.98 22.09 4.91
C PHE A 117 -34.11 22.57 3.74
N ASP A 118 -34.17 23.87 3.39
CA ASP A 118 -33.42 24.44 2.28
C ASP A 118 -31.90 24.25 2.51
N LYS A 119 -31.42 24.36 3.76
CA LYS A 119 -30.04 24.10 4.19
C LYS A 119 -29.58 22.65 4.02
N LEU A 120 -30.42 21.68 4.40
CA LEU A 120 -30.13 20.25 4.21
C LEU A 120 -30.12 19.87 2.73
N VAL A 121 -31.10 20.36 1.95
CA VAL A 121 -31.18 20.12 0.51
C VAL A 121 -29.97 20.72 -0.21
N LEU A 122 -29.60 21.96 0.10
CA LEU A 122 -28.40 22.61 -0.46
C LEU A 122 -27.12 21.83 -0.15
N SER A 123 -27.04 21.23 1.03
CA SER A 123 -25.88 20.43 1.46
C SER A 123 -25.90 18.99 0.94
N GLY A 124 -26.88 18.60 0.12
CA GLY A 124 -27.05 17.24 -0.37
C GLY A 124 -27.35 16.22 0.74
N GLN A 125 -28.06 16.63 1.79
CA GLN A 125 -28.36 15.81 2.97
C GLN A 125 -29.84 15.40 2.99
N THR A 126 -30.26 14.64 1.98
CA THR A 126 -31.54 13.91 1.96
C THR A 126 -31.30 12.41 1.87
N TRP A 127 -32.32 11.59 2.17
CA TRP A 127 -32.20 10.14 1.97
C TRP A 127 -32.05 9.77 0.49
N GLN A 128 -32.68 10.51 -0.42
CA GLN A 128 -32.47 10.36 -1.85
C GLN A 128 -31.02 10.69 -2.26
N ASP A 129 -30.43 11.74 -1.71
CA ASP A 129 -29.02 12.08 -1.97
C ASP A 129 -28.08 10.97 -1.49
N TYR A 130 -28.35 10.39 -0.32
CA TYR A 130 -27.62 9.24 0.21
C TYR A 130 -27.67 8.04 -0.74
N GLU A 131 -28.86 7.66 -1.19
CA GLU A 131 -29.05 6.52 -2.10
C GLU A 131 -28.34 6.77 -3.45
N ASN A 132 -28.45 7.99 -3.98
CA ASN A 132 -27.79 8.38 -5.22
C ASN A 132 -26.26 8.33 -5.11
N ILE A 133 -25.69 8.90 -4.04
CA ILE A 133 -24.23 8.95 -3.90
C ILE A 133 -23.63 7.58 -3.62
N VAL A 134 -24.30 6.72 -2.83
CA VAL A 134 -23.81 5.35 -2.60
C VAL A 134 -23.89 4.54 -3.90
N LYS A 135 -24.95 4.70 -4.69
CA LYS A 135 -25.06 4.06 -6.01
C LYS A 135 -23.93 4.49 -6.94
N LEU A 136 -23.60 5.79 -6.99
CA LEU A 136 -22.50 6.30 -7.78
C LEU A 136 -21.15 5.77 -7.26
N PHE A 137 -20.92 5.82 -5.95
CA PHE A 137 -19.72 5.26 -5.31
C PHE A 137 -19.52 3.78 -5.65
N ARG A 138 -20.58 2.97 -5.61
CA ARG A 138 -20.52 1.55 -5.96
C ARG A 138 -20.14 1.29 -7.40
N LYS A 139 -20.63 2.14 -8.30
CA LYS A 139 -20.32 2.04 -9.73
C LYS A 139 -18.86 2.38 -9.99
N GLU A 140 -18.34 3.44 -9.36
CA GLU A 140 -17.02 4.01 -9.67
C GLU A 140 -15.90 3.42 -8.79
N MET A 141 -16.24 2.91 -7.60
CA MET A 141 -15.31 2.32 -6.61
C MET A 141 -15.87 1.02 -5.99
N PRO A 142 -16.17 -0.02 -6.80
CA PRO A 142 -16.84 -1.25 -6.34
C PRO A 142 -16.06 -2.01 -5.24
N ASP A 143 -14.73 -1.91 -5.30
CA ASP A 143 -13.82 -2.59 -4.38
C ASP A 143 -13.58 -1.82 -3.08
N ALA A 144 -14.04 -0.57 -2.96
CA ALA A 144 -13.90 0.20 -1.72
C ALA A 144 -15.03 -0.07 -0.72
N ILE A 145 -14.76 0.11 0.56
CA ILE A 145 -15.72 0.01 1.66
C ILE A 145 -16.39 1.38 1.83
N PHE A 146 -17.71 1.46 1.63
CA PHE A 146 -18.50 2.63 1.98
C PHE A 146 -18.95 2.54 3.44
N LEU A 147 -18.38 3.39 4.29
CA LEU A 147 -18.71 3.49 5.70
C LEU A 147 -19.70 4.65 5.92
N ALA A 148 -20.88 4.31 6.43
CA ALA A 148 -21.87 5.26 6.91
C ALA A 148 -21.81 5.36 8.44
N SER A 149 -22.28 6.50 8.97
CA SER A 149 -22.29 6.76 10.41
C SER A 149 -23.65 7.26 10.87
N PHE A 150 -24.01 7.02 12.12
CA PHE A 150 -25.10 7.74 12.78
C PHE A 150 -24.86 7.87 14.28
N GLY A 151 -25.47 8.89 14.89
CA GLY A 151 -25.43 9.08 16.34
C GLY A 151 -26.55 8.34 17.05
N LEU A 152 -26.21 7.58 18.09
CA LEU A 152 -27.17 6.93 18.97
C LEU A 152 -27.28 7.63 20.35
N GLN A 153 -26.45 8.64 20.54
CA GLN A 153 -26.26 9.36 21.80
C GLN A 153 -27.52 10.04 22.33
N PHE A 154 -28.34 10.61 21.44
CA PHE A 154 -29.51 11.37 21.84
C PHE A 154 -30.67 11.26 20.85
N ILE A 155 -31.85 11.51 21.40
CA ILE A 155 -33.08 11.75 20.67
C ILE A 155 -33.24 13.28 20.59
N PRO A 156 -33.15 13.90 19.39
CA PRO A 156 -33.36 15.33 19.24
C PRO A 156 -34.74 15.74 19.78
N ARG A 157 -34.79 16.82 20.57
CA ARG A 157 -36.03 17.27 21.23
C ARG A 157 -37.13 17.49 20.20
N ALA A 158 -38.13 16.61 20.23
CA ALA A 158 -39.46 16.81 19.66
C ALA A 158 -39.56 17.08 18.16
N LYS A 159 -38.53 16.75 17.38
CA LYS A 159 -38.55 16.74 15.90
C LYS A 159 -37.47 15.78 15.44
N ASP A 160 -37.70 14.49 15.58
CA ASP A 160 -37.00 13.49 14.76
C ASP A 160 -38.04 12.81 13.83
N ARG A 161 -37.57 12.10 12.81
CA ARG A 161 -38.41 11.34 11.90
C ARG A 161 -37.82 9.98 11.66
N ASP A 162 -38.65 8.96 11.85
CA ASP A 162 -38.31 7.59 11.52
C ASP A 162 -38.10 7.46 10.00
N PRO A 163 -36.94 6.97 9.55
CA PRO A 163 -36.61 6.93 8.12
C PRO A 163 -37.26 5.76 7.36
N ILE A 164 -37.95 4.86 8.05
CA ILE A 164 -38.67 3.73 7.45
C ILE A 164 -40.18 4.00 7.50
N THR A 165 -40.73 4.33 8.67
CA THR A 165 -42.17 4.54 8.83
C THR A 165 -42.62 5.96 8.46
N GLY A 166 -41.70 6.92 8.46
CA GLY A 166 -42.01 8.34 8.30
C GLY A 166 -42.66 8.99 9.51
N GLU A 167 -42.84 8.24 10.61
CA GLU A 167 -43.42 8.73 11.86
C GLU A 167 -42.59 9.89 12.44
N ILE A 168 -43.28 10.91 12.95
CA ILE A 168 -42.66 12.07 13.56
C ILE A 168 -42.56 11.84 15.06
N ILE A 169 -41.34 11.88 15.57
CA ILE A 169 -41.05 11.71 16.98
C ILE A 169 -41.33 13.03 17.70
N THR A 170 -42.47 13.07 18.41
CA THR A 170 -42.92 14.22 19.21
C THR A 170 -42.09 14.36 20.49
N ARG A 171 -42.29 15.47 21.22
CA ARG A 171 -41.62 15.68 22.51
C ARG A 171 -41.97 14.59 23.51
N ASP A 172 -43.24 14.23 23.56
CA ASP A 172 -43.76 13.27 24.53
C ASP A 172 -43.21 11.88 24.24
N LYS A 173 -43.26 11.44 22.98
CA LYS A 173 -42.66 10.17 22.55
C LYS A 173 -41.14 10.14 22.77
N ALA A 174 -40.44 11.23 22.46
CA ALA A 174 -39.01 11.35 22.73
C ALA A 174 -38.68 11.26 24.24
N TRP A 175 -39.54 11.82 25.10
CA TRP A 175 -39.38 11.73 26.55
C TRP A 175 -39.66 10.31 27.05
N GLU A 176 -40.65 9.60 26.52
CA GLU A 176 -40.93 8.20 26.85
C GLU A 176 -39.74 7.28 26.52
N MET A 177 -39.09 7.51 25.38
CA MET A 177 -37.88 6.81 24.96
C MET A 177 -36.62 7.18 25.74
N ALA A 178 -36.62 8.24 26.55
CA ALA A 178 -35.45 8.70 27.28
C ALA A 178 -35.14 7.79 28.48
N PHE A 179 -33.85 7.55 28.74
CA PHE A 179 -33.35 6.74 29.85
C PHE A 179 -33.87 7.23 31.19
N ASP A 180 -34.52 6.33 31.90
CA ASP A 180 -35.09 6.50 33.22
C ASP A 180 -34.41 5.54 34.20
N PRO A 181 -33.49 6.03 35.05
CA PRO A 181 -32.82 5.15 36.01
C PRO A 181 -33.80 4.50 37.01
N GLN A 182 -34.92 5.15 37.35
CA GLN A 182 -35.87 4.60 38.33
C GLN A 182 -36.64 3.40 37.77
N LYS A 183 -36.92 3.40 36.46
CA LYS A 183 -37.48 2.24 35.76
C LYS A 183 -36.59 0.99 35.94
N HIS A 184 -35.29 1.20 36.03
CA HIS A 184 -34.27 0.16 36.22
C HIS A 184 -33.92 -0.08 37.69
N GLY A 185 -34.62 0.52 38.66
CA GLY A 185 -34.35 0.32 40.09
C GLY A 185 -33.15 1.10 40.65
N PHE A 186 -32.68 2.14 39.97
CA PHE A 186 -31.73 3.11 40.54
C PHE A 186 -32.47 4.23 41.30
N LYS A 187 -31.79 4.89 42.25
CA LYS A 187 -32.35 5.96 43.08
C LYS A 187 -32.47 7.29 42.33
N MET A 188 -31.61 7.54 41.33
CA MET A 188 -31.60 8.80 40.57
C MET A 188 -32.86 8.97 39.71
N SER A 189 -33.50 10.14 39.75
CA SER A 189 -34.67 10.41 38.89
C SER A 189 -34.29 10.59 37.41
N LYS A 190 -35.27 10.34 36.52
CA LYS A 190 -35.15 10.61 35.08
C LYS A 190 -34.74 12.07 34.79
N ALA A 191 -35.41 13.03 35.43
CA ALA A 191 -35.11 14.45 35.30
C ALA A 191 -33.66 14.79 35.71
N GLU A 192 -33.24 14.28 36.87
CA GLU A 192 -31.90 14.50 37.38
C GLU A 192 -30.84 13.92 36.43
N TYR A 193 -31.03 12.70 35.96
CA TYR A 193 -30.09 12.04 35.05
C TYR A 193 -29.92 12.82 33.76
N GLN A 194 -31.02 13.12 33.06
CA GLN A 194 -31.01 13.84 31.79
C GLN A 194 -30.39 15.24 31.97
N CYS A 195 -30.69 15.94 33.07
CA CYS A 195 -30.07 17.22 33.41
C CYS A 195 -28.56 17.10 33.63
N ARG A 196 -28.10 16.10 34.41
CA ARG A 196 -26.67 15.88 34.69
C ARG A 196 -25.90 15.59 33.41
N GLN A 197 -26.44 14.77 32.51
CA GLN A 197 -25.80 14.44 31.24
C GLN A 197 -25.70 15.65 30.31
N ALA A 198 -26.72 16.52 30.30
CA ALA A 198 -26.68 17.78 29.55
C ALA A 198 -25.72 18.80 30.17
N LYS A 199 -25.62 18.82 31.50
CA LYS A 199 -24.67 19.68 32.23
C LYS A 199 -23.20 19.31 31.93
N LYS A 200 -22.88 18.02 31.77
CA LYS A 200 -21.55 17.55 31.33
C LYS A 200 -21.14 18.12 29.96
N ARG A 201 -22.11 18.46 29.10
CA ARG A 201 -21.89 19.03 27.76
C ARG A 201 -22.07 20.54 27.71
N HIS A 202 -22.17 21.20 28.87
CA HIS A 202 -22.43 22.63 29.00
C HIS A 202 -23.73 23.12 28.33
N TRP A 203 -24.70 22.22 28.12
CA TRP A 203 -26.02 22.56 27.55
C TRP A 203 -27.04 23.02 28.59
N VAL A 204 -26.68 22.91 29.87
CA VAL A 204 -27.43 23.41 31.01
C VAL A 204 -26.51 24.39 31.75
N ARG A 205 -27.05 25.53 32.18
CA ARG A 205 -26.27 26.53 32.92
C ARG A 205 -25.64 25.93 34.18
N LYS A 206 -24.44 26.40 34.54
CA LYS A 206 -23.68 25.86 35.68
C LYS A 206 -24.39 26.00 37.03
N ASP A 207 -25.21 27.03 37.20
CA ASP A 207 -25.98 27.34 38.41
C ASP A 207 -27.17 26.39 38.66
N ILE A 208 -27.68 25.70 37.62
CA ILE A 208 -28.82 24.80 37.77
C ILE A 208 -28.43 23.57 38.60
N ASN A 209 -29.17 23.34 39.68
CA ASN A 209 -29.02 22.16 40.52
C ASN A 209 -29.89 21.00 39.99
N CYS A 210 -29.27 20.06 39.25
CA CYS A 210 -29.97 18.92 38.67
C CYS A 210 -30.64 17.98 39.69
N LYS A 211 -30.33 18.05 40.98
CA LYS A 211 -31.05 17.27 42.01
C LYS A 211 -32.46 17.82 42.31
N ARG A 212 -32.76 19.04 41.90
CA ARG A 212 -34.00 19.77 42.25
C ARG A 212 -34.84 20.18 41.04
N VAL A 213 -34.48 19.74 39.84
CA VAL A 213 -35.25 20.06 38.63
C VAL A 213 -36.48 19.15 38.52
N SER A 214 -37.60 19.69 38.05
CA SER A 214 -38.79 18.89 37.74
C SER A 214 -38.66 18.20 36.39
N GLU A 215 -39.38 17.09 36.19
CA GLU A 215 -39.47 16.42 34.88
C GLU A 215 -39.97 17.38 33.80
N GLU A 216 -40.99 18.17 34.10
CA GLU A 216 -41.54 19.13 33.16
C GLU A 216 -40.52 20.20 32.75
N PHE A 217 -39.69 20.68 33.69
CA PHE A 217 -38.60 21.58 33.38
C PHE A 217 -37.61 20.94 32.40
N VAL A 218 -37.15 19.72 32.69
CA VAL A 218 -36.14 19.04 31.86
C VAL A 218 -36.70 18.72 30.48
N LYS A 219 -37.91 18.15 30.41
CA LYS A 219 -38.64 17.85 29.18
C LYS A 219 -38.83 19.12 28.33
N ASN A 220 -39.17 20.25 28.94
CA ASN A 220 -39.44 21.49 28.20
C ASN A 220 -38.22 22.42 28.03
N ASN A 221 -37.02 22.07 28.50
CA ASN A 221 -35.84 22.95 28.35
C ASN A 221 -34.65 22.27 27.68
N LEU A 222 -34.46 20.95 27.79
CA LEU A 222 -33.38 20.27 27.07
C LEU A 222 -33.66 20.16 25.58
N SER A 223 -32.62 20.30 24.76
CA SER A 223 -32.65 20.20 23.30
C SER A 223 -32.50 18.77 22.77
N VAL A 224 -32.12 17.82 23.62
CA VAL A 224 -32.04 16.38 23.31
C VAL A 224 -32.22 15.55 24.59
N TYR A 225 -32.52 14.26 24.45
CA TYR A 225 -32.57 13.29 25.57
C TYR A 225 -31.67 12.08 25.29
N TRP A 226 -31.02 11.53 26.30
CA TRP A 226 -30.29 10.25 26.20
C TRP A 226 -31.30 9.11 26.19
N GLY A 227 -31.26 8.27 25.17
CA GLY A 227 -32.21 7.18 24.98
C GLY A 227 -32.00 6.00 25.91
N ASP A 228 -33.09 5.28 26.19
CA ASP A 228 -33.09 4.03 26.94
C ASP A 228 -32.87 2.83 26.00
N PRO A 229 -31.74 2.10 26.10
CA PRO A 229 -31.50 0.95 25.25
C PRO A 229 -32.46 -0.22 25.48
N THR A 230 -33.21 -0.23 26.58
CA THR A 230 -34.24 -1.24 26.86
C THR A 230 -35.62 -0.86 26.31
N ASN A 231 -35.80 0.38 25.85
CA ASN A 231 -37.07 0.85 25.28
C ASN A 231 -37.21 0.38 23.82
N GLU A 232 -38.31 -0.32 23.51
CA GLU A 232 -38.54 -0.90 22.18
C GLU A 232 -38.67 0.15 21.08
N ASP A 233 -39.37 1.26 21.32
CA ASP A 233 -39.52 2.35 20.34
C ASP A 233 -38.17 2.98 20.02
N TRP A 234 -37.32 3.16 21.03
CA TRP A 234 -35.97 3.66 20.83
C TRP A 234 -35.10 2.69 20.03
N GLN A 235 -35.14 1.39 20.37
CA GLN A 235 -34.44 0.37 19.61
C GLN A 235 -34.92 0.31 18.15
N ASN A 236 -36.22 0.44 17.91
CA ASN A 236 -36.79 0.41 16.58
C ASN A 236 -36.38 1.64 15.78
N LEU A 237 -36.44 2.85 16.36
CA LEU A 237 -35.96 4.06 15.69
C LEU A 237 -34.48 3.94 15.31
N ALA A 238 -33.63 3.51 16.25
CA ALA A 238 -32.21 3.29 16.00
C ALA A 238 -31.97 2.24 14.91
N PHE A 239 -32.76 1.16 14.93
CA PHE A 239 -32.64 0.06 13.98
C PHE A 239 -33.11 0.48 12.59
N HIS A 240 -34.21 1.20 12.48
CA HIS A 240 -34.73 1.76 11.24
C HIS A 240 -33.72 2.71 10.57
N ILE A 241 -32.98 3.50 11.36
CA ILE A 241 -31.86 4.29 10.83
C ILE A 241 -30.77 3.39 10.24
N ALA A 242 -30.34 2.36 10.98
CA ALA A 242 -29.35 1.41 10.48
C ALA A 242 -29.85 0.67 9.23
N GLN A 243 -31.09 0.20 9.23
CA GLN A 243 -31.74 -0.47 8.09
C GLN A 243 -31.74 0.44 6.86
N LYS A 244 -32.11 1.71 7.01
CA LYS A 244 -32.10 2.66 5.88
C LYS A 244 -30.70 2.84 5.30
N LEU A 245 -29.65 2.83 6.13
CA LEU A 245 -28.26 2.87 5.67
C LEU A 245 -27.85 1.57 4.95
N VAL A 246 -28.25 0.41 5.49
CA VAL A 246 -27.99 -0.89 4.84
C VAL A 246 -28.69 -0.98 3.49
N ASP A 247 -29.96 -0.59 3.42
CA ASP A 247 -30.77 -0.62 2.19
C ASP A 247 -30.24 0.36 1.14
N GLY A 248 -29.70 1.51 1.55
CA GLY A 248 -29.00 2.42 0.64
C GLY A 248 -27.62 1.94 0.20
N GLY A 249 -27.11 0.84 0.77
CA GLY A 249 -25.93 0.14 0.27
C GLY A 249 -24.65 0.28 1.10
N ALA A 250 -24.70 0.73 2.36
CA ALA A 250 -23.52 0.78 3.23
C ALA A 250 -22.82 -0.59 3.37
N ASP A 251 -21.48 -0.64 3.36
CA ASP A 251 -20.71 -1.85 3.75
C ASP A 251 -20.47 -1.91 5.25
N ALA A 252 -20.25 -0.74 5.83
CA ALA A 252 -19.89 -0.58 7.21
C ALA A 252 -20.74 0.51 7.85
N ILE A 253 -21.08 0.30 9.12
CA ILE A 253 -21.81 1.24 9.95
C ILE A 253 -20.97 1.54 11.19
N TRP A 254 -20.68 2.81 11.39
CA TRP A 254 -20.09 3.29 12.63
C TRP A 254 -21.14 4.00 13.49
N ILE A 255 -21.27 3.58 14.74
CA ILE A 255 -22.30 4.10 15.66
C ILE A 255 -21.64 4.96 16.72
N ASP A 256 -21.95 6.25 16.72
CA ASP A 256 -21.36 7.19 17.67
C ASP A 256 -21.94 6.99 19.08
N GLN A 257 -21.05 7.06 20.09
CA GLN A 257 -21.37 6.97 21.53
C GLN A 257 -22.20 5.75 21.94
N TYR A 258 -22.04 4.63 21.22
CA TYR A 258 -22.87 3.45 21.39
C TYR A 258 -22.88 2.91 22.84
N LEU A 259 -21.72 2.75 23.49
CA LEU A 259 -21.63 2.16 24.84
C LEU A 259 -21.98 3.11 25.99
N ASN A 260 -22.27 4.38 25.69
CA ASN A 260 -22.52 5.39 26.71
C ASN A 260 -23.65 5.01 27.70
N PRO A 261 -24.79 4.40 27.30
CA PRO A 261 -25.80 3.92 28.24
C PRO A 261 -25.28 2.89 29.25
N SER A 262 -24.57 1.84 28.79
CA SER A 262 -23.96 0.83 29.68
C SER A 262 -22.95 1.45 30.64
N ALA A 263 -22.08 2.34 30.16
CA ALA A 263 -21.10 3.02 30.99
C ALA A 263 -21.76 3.89 32.07
N ASN A 264 -22.86 4.57 31.75
CA ASN A 264 -23.61 5.36 32.72
C ASN A 264 -24.37 4.49 33.74
N ALA A 265 -24.88 3.32 33.34
CA ALA A 265 -25.52 2.37 34.27
C ALA A 265 -24.52 1.84 35.31
N ILE A 266 -23.30 1.50 34.87
CA ILE A 266 -22.21 1.11 35.77
C ILE A 266 -21.87 2.25 36.72
N ALA A 267 -21.74 3.48 36.22
CA ALA A 267 -21.47 4.64 37.05
C ALA A 267 -22.57 4.91 38.09
N LEU A 268 -23.84 4.67 37.74
CA LEU A 268 -24.96 4.77 38.68
C LEU A 268 -24.86 3.71 39.79
N HIS A 269 -24.61 2.45 39.45
CA HIS A 269 -24.36 1.39 40.42
C HIS A 269 -23.20 1.76 41.35
N CYS A 270 -22.06 2.19 40.80
CA CYS A 270 -20.89 2.58 41.58
C CYS A 270 -21.20 3.70 42.59
N LEU A 271 -21.91 4.74 42.16
CA LEU A 271 -22.32 5.83 43.06
C LEU A 271 -23.29 5.38 44.16
N GLU A 272 -24.22 4.49 43.84
CA GLU A 272 -25.29 4.09 44.76
C GLU A 272 -24.86 3.01 45.76
N GLU A 273 -24.09 2.01 45.31
CA GLU A 273 -23.71 0.84 46.10
C GLU A 273 -22.30 0.97 46.69
N GLN A 274 -21.41 1.71 46.03
CA GLN A 274 -20.00 1.81 46.42
C GLN A 274 -19.59 3.24 46.84
N GLY A 275 -20.49 4.23 46.70
CA GLY A 275 -20.29 5.60 47.15
C GLY A 275 -19.28 6.43 46.34
N THR A 276 -18.57 5.82 45.39
CA THR A 276 -17.58 6.48 44.54
C THR A 276 -17.52 5.81 43.16
N ILE A 277 -17.14 6.60 42.16
CA ILE A 277 -16.82 6.11 40.81
C ILE A 277 -15.33 5.78 40.70
N GLU A 278 -14.47 6.56 41.36
CA GLU A 278 -13.01 6.52 41.18
C GLU A 278 -12.38 5.23 41.69
N ASN A 279 -12.93 4.64 42.77
CA ASN A 279 -12.48 3.37 43.35
C ASN A 279 -13.54 2.28 43.22
N CYS A 280 -14.40 2.36 42.19
CA CYS A 280 -15.45 1.38 42.00
C CYS A 280 -14.88 0.03 41.56
N ASP A 281 -15.27 -1.05 42.24
CA ASP A 281 -15.10 -2.41 41.75
C ASP A 281 -16.14 -2.68 40.65
N PHE A 282 -15.69 -2.53 39.40
CA PHE A 282 -16.56 -2.75 38.24
C PHE A 282 -17.08 -4.18 38.17
N SER A 283 -16.37 -5.19 38.67
CA SER A 283 -16.81 -6.59 38.60
C SER A 283 -18.16 -6.77 39.28
N LYS A 284 -18.36 -6.12 40.44
CA LYS A 284 -19.65 -6.11 41.16
C LYS A 284 -20.75 -5.38 40.40
N ALA A 285 -20.42 -4.27 39.75
CA ALA A 285 -21.39 -3.55 38.90
C ALA A 285 -21.86 -4.40 37.71
N LEU A 286 -21.00 -5.30 37.20
CA LEU A 286 -21.35 -6.22 36.13
C LEU A 286 -22.15 -7.44 36.57
N GLU A 287 -22.23 -7.70 37.88
CA GLU A 287 -23.10 -8.72 38.47
C GLU A 287 -24.51 -8.21 38.72
N ASP A 288 -24.69 -6.89 38.82
CA ASP A 288 -25.97 -6.23 39.04
C ASP A 288 -26.93 -6.45 37.86
N GLU A 289 -28.13 -6.96 38.17
CA GLU A 289 -29.16 -7.29 37.17
C GLU A 289 -29.60 -6.07 36.37
N ARG A 290 -29.70 -4.89 37.01
CA ARG A 290 -30.09 -3.62 36.40
C ARG A 290 -29.10 -3.21 35.31
N VAL A 291 -27.81 -3.43 35.58
CA VAL A 291 -26.71 -3.12 34.65
C VAL A 291 -26.65 -4.14 33.51
N ARG A 292 -26.81 -5.43 33.82
CA ARG A 292 -26.81 -6.52 32.82
C ARG A 292 -27.94 -6.39 31.80
N GLU A 293 -29.14 -6.00 32.23
CA GLU A 293 -30.28 -5.79 31.35
C GLU A 293 -29.95 -4.77 30.24
N ILE A 294 -29.42 -3.61 30.65
CA ILE A 294 -29.01 -2.52 29.75
C ILE A 294 -27.95 -3.00 28.75
N ILE A 295 -26.90 -3.69 29.23
CA ILE A 295 -25.83 -4.22 28.38
C ILE A 295 -26.37 -5.23 27.36
N ASN A 296 -27.24 -6.14 27.80
CA ASN A 296 -27.82 -7.16 26.93
C ASN A 296 -28.73 -6.56 25.86
N ALA A 297 -29.49 -5.53 26.22
CA ALA A 297 -30.33 -4.80 25.27
C ALA A 297 -29.49 -4.13 24.18
N GLN A 298 -28.32 -3.58 24.55
CA GLN A 298 -27.37 -3.07 23.56
C GLN A 298 -26.84 -4.21 22.69
N LYS A 299 -26.24 -5.27 23.23
CA LYS A 299 -25.69 -6.38 22.41
C LYS A 299 -26.65 -6.89 21.33
N LYS A 300 -27.93 -7.10 21.69
CA LYS A 300 -28.98 -7.52 20.74
C LYS A 300 -29.15 -6.57 19.54
N PHE A 301 -28.92 -5.26 19.73
CA PHE A 301 -29.01 -4.29 18.65
C PHE A 301 -27.97 -4.51 17.55
N ILE A 302 -26.73 -4.86 17.91
CA ILE A 302 -25.67 -5.14 16.92
C ILE A 302 -25.99 -6.44 16.17
N ASP A 303 -26.45 -7.47 16.90
CA ASP A 303 -26.88 -8.73 16.31
C ASP A 303 -28.01 -8.49 15.27
N ARG A 304 -29.00 -7.64 15.60
CA ARG A 304 -30.08 -7.25 14.67
C ARG A 304 -29.55 -6.62 13.38
N ILE A 305 -28.50 -5.78 13.45
CA ILE A 305 -27.91 -5.17 12.24
C ILE A 305 -27.25 -6.23 11.36
N HIS A 306 -26.47 -7.14 11.96
CA HIS A 306 -25.85 -8.23 11.21
C HIS A 306 -26.89 -9.17 10.59
N GLU A 307 -27.90 -9.58 11.35
CA GLU A 307 -29.01 -10.40 10.87
C GLU A 307 -29.75 -9.73 9.69
N TYR A 308 -30.01 -8.42 9.79
CA TYR A 308 -30.61 -7.67 8.70
C TYR A 308 -29.72 -7.63 7.46
N GLY A 309 -28.42 -7.34 7.62
CA GLY A 309 -27.46 -7.39 6.52
C GLY A 309 -27.45 -8.75 5.82
N LEU A 310 -27.36 -9.84 6.60
CA LEU A 310 -27.35 -11.21 6.07
C LEU A 310 -28.65 -11.52 5.33
N SER A 311 -29.81 -11.03 5.81
CA SER A 311 -31.08 -11.14 5.10
C SER A 311 -31.10 -10.41 3.74
N LYS A 312 -30.20 -9.43 3.55
CA LYS A 312 -29.97 -8.72 2.29
C LYS A 312 -28.80 -9.31 1.47
N GLY A 313 -28.26 -10.45 1.88
CA GLY A 313 -27.17 -11.15 1.19
C GLY A 313 -25.79 -10.52 1.43
N LYS A 314 -25.59 -9.79 2.54
CA LYS A 314 -24.34 -9.08 2.82
C LYS A 314 -24.00 -9.04 4.31
N TYR A 315 -22.76 -9.33 4.69
CA TYR A 315 -22.31 -9.05 6.04
C TYR A 315 -21.96 -7.57 6.19
N VAL A 316 -22.77 -6.81 6.94
CA VAL A 316 -22.53 -5.39 7.22
C VAL A 316 -21.59 -5.28 8.43
N LEU A 317 -20.46 -4.61 8.23
CA LEU A 317 -19.45 -4.41 9.27
C LEU A 317 -19.95 -3.36 10.27
N VAL A 318 -19.85 -3.62 11.57
CA VAL A 318 -20.32 -2.68 12.60
C VAL A 318 -19.20 -2.32 13.56
N GLY A 319 -19.02 -1.02 13.80
CA GLY A 319 -18.00 -0.51 14.71
C GLY A 319 -18.48 0.68 15.53
N SER A 320 -17.72 1.01 16.56
CA SER A 320 -17.93 2.19 17.41
C SER A 320 -16.59 2.69 17.96
N TRP A 321 -16.63 3.55 18.99
CA TRP A 321 -15.43 3.99 19.71
C TRP A 321 -14.73 2.82 20.42
N GLY A 322 -13.40 2.79 20.29
CA GLY A 322 -12.48 1.93 21.04
C GLY A 322 -11.81 2.70 22.19
N ILE A 323 -10.57 2.33 22.53
CA ILE A 323 -9.80 2.94 23.63
C ILE A 323 -9.38 4.37 23.26
N LEU A 324 -9.68 5.38 24.10
CA LEU A 324 -9.49 6.81 23.80
C LEU A 324 -8.34 7.52 24.55
N GLY A 325 -7.36 6.80 25.09
CA GLY A 325 -6.19 7.39 25.80
C GLY A 325 -6.20 7.12 27.31
N GLU A 326 -5.65 8.04 28.11
CA GLU A 326 -5.57 7.90 29.57
C GLU A 326 -6.97 7.87 30.19
N VAL A 327 -7.23 6.79 30.93
CA VAL A 327 -8.54 6.47 31.50
C VAL A 327 -8.71 7.27 32.79
N GLU A 328 -9.23 8.49 32.68
CA GLU A 328 -9.74 9.23 33.84
C GLU A 328 -11.26 9.44 33.68
N ALA A 329 -12.03 8.60 34.36
CA ALA A 329 -13.50 8.65 34.53
C ALA A 329 -14.39 7.86 33.51
N PRO A 330 -15.60 7.42 33.92
CA PRO A 330 -16.28 6.23 33.37
C PRO A 330 -16.92 6.41 32.00
N GLN A 331 -17.07 7.65 31.49
CA GLN A 331 -17.57 7.85 30.12
C GLN A 331 -16.55 7.43 29.05
N GLN A 332 -15.28 7.31 29.42
CA GLN A 332 -14.16 6.92 28.55
C GLN A 332 -13.44 5.66 29.06
N GLY A 333 -13.69 5.25 30.31
CA GLY A 333 -12.94 4.21 31.01
C GLY A 333 -13.54 2.80 31.09
N ILE A 334 -14.74 2.56 30.59
CA ILE A 334 -15.39 1.23 30.75
C ILE A 334 -15.48 0.52 29.40
N LEU A 335 -14.33 0.13 28.90
CA LEU A 335 -14.21 -0.91 27.88
C LEU A 335 -13.69 -2.15 28.61
N ILE A 336 -14.59 -3.08 28.90
CA ILE A 336 -14.29 -4.31 29.62
C ILE A 336 -14.59 -5.48 28.71
N LYS A 337 -13.67 -6.43 28.68
CA LYS A 337 -13.81 -7.70 27.97
C LYS A 337 -15.15 -8.36 28.35
N ASN A 338 -15.88 -8.86 27.36
CA ASN A 338 -17.23 -9.46 27.48
C ASN A 338 -18.40 -8.48 27.65
N LEU A 339 -18.18 -7.16 27.79
CA LEU A 339 -19.27 -6.17 27.81
C LEU A 339 -19.54 -5.55 26.45
N VAL A 340 -18.46 -5.28 25.72
CA VAL A 340 -18.52 -4.74 24.38
C VAL A 340 -19.25 -5.75 23.47
N PRO A 341 -20.20 -5.31 22.64
CA PRO A 341 -20.73 -6.12 21.55
C PRO A 341 -19.62 -6.61 20.60
N LYS A 342 -19.95 -7.57 19.76
CA LYS A 342 -19.03 -8.09 18.73
C LYS A 342 -18.83 -7.06 17.62
N TYR A 343 -17.99 -6.05 17.86
CA TYR A 343 -17.57 -5.12 16.82
C TYR A 343 -16.67 -5.81 15.81
N ASP A 344 -16.77 -5.40 14.55
CA ASP A 344 -15.86 -5.81 13.48
C ASP A 344 -14.67 -4.87 13.33
N PHE A 345 -14.79 -3.63 13.84
CA PHE A 345 -13.70 -2.65 13.93
C PHE A 345 -13.98 -1.64 15.04
N VAL A 346 -12.93 -0.94 15.46
CA VAL A 346 -13.05 0.20 16.39
C VAL A 346 -12.43 1.45 15.81
N VAL A 347 -12.81 2.56 16.41
CA VAL A 347 -12.25 3.86 16.08
C VAL A 347 -11.68 4.52 17.33
N THR A 348 -10.51 5.12 17.21
CA THR A 348 -9.89 5.97 18.23
C THR A 348 -9.45 7.30 17.62
N THR A 349 -8.89 8.19 18.42
CA THR A 349 -8.45 9.53 18.01
C THR A 349 -7.09 9.88 18.55
N VAL A 350 -6.35 10.67 17.77
CA VAL A 350 -5.18 11.42 18.26
C VAL A 350 -5.63 12.47 19.27
N SER A 351 -4.74 12.83 20.20
CA SER A 351 -4.99 13.87 21.18
C SER A 351 -4.68 15.27 20.66
N GLN A 352 -5.27 16.25 21.34
CA GLN A 352 -5.02 17.67 21.12
C GLN A 352 -3.53 18.03 21.24
N GLU A 353 -2.85 17.46 22.23
CA GLU A 353 -1.45 17.75 22.53
C GLU A 353 -0.51 17.25 21.43
N GLU A 354 -0.74 16.05 20.90
CA GLU A 354 0.02 15.49 19.77
C GLU A 354 -0.06 16.37 18.52
N ILE A 355 -1.23 16.96 18.26
CA ILE A 355 -1.44 17.88 17.15
C ILE A 355 -0.71 19.20 17.39
N TYR A 356 -0.82 19.79 18.58
CA TYR A 356 -0.10 21.03 18.93
C TYR A 356 1.42 20.89 18.79
N ASN A 357 1.96 19.76 19.20
CA ASN A 357 3.39 19.48 19.13
C ASN A 357 3.84 18.94 17.77
N ARG A 358 2.90 18.71 16.84
CA ARG A 358 3.14 18.18 15.49
C ARG A 358 3.87 16.84 15.47
N LYS A 359 3.69 16.01 16.50
CA LYS A 359 4.33 14.71 16.62
C LYS A 359 3.57 13.80 17.56
N ILE A 360 3.78 12.49 17.42
CA ILE A 360 3.38 11.55 18.45
C ILE A 360 4.38 11.66 19.60
N ILE A 361 3.92 12.25 20.71
CA ILE A 361 4.79 12.63 21.83
C ILE A 361 5.05 11.44 22.75
N ASP A 362 4.09 10.53 22.84
CA ASP A 362 4.15 9.37 23.73
C ASP A 362 3.83 8.08 22.95
N THR A 363 4.89 7.37 22.58
CA THR A 363 4.75 6.05 21.93
C THR A 363 4.22 5.00 22.91
N GLN A 364 4.57 5.09 24.20
CA GLN A 364 4.13 4.13 25.22
C GLN A 364 2.62 4.19 25.42
N ARG A 365 2.03 5.38 25.36
CA ARG A 365 0.56 5.54 25.35
C ARG A 365 -0.10 4.72 24.24
N TRP A 366 0.42 4.76 23.02
CA TRP A 366 -0.14 4.02 21.89
C TRP A 366 0.06 2.51 22.00
N GLU A 367 1.21 2.06 22.52
CA GLU A 367 1.43 0.65 22.85
C GLU A 367 0.42 0.15 23.89
N ASN A 368 0.17 0.94 24.94
CA ASN A 368 -0.84 0.63 25.96
C ASN A 368 -2.26 0.61 25.38
N ILE A 369 -2.57 1.49 24.42
CA ILE A 369 -3.84 1.49 23.68
C ILE A 369 -3.98 0.18 22.88
N VAL A 370 -2.93 -0.27 22.20
CA VAL A 370 -2.94 -1.52 21.40
C VAL A 370 -3.08 -2.75 22.30
N GLU A 371 -2.37 -2.78 23.43
CA GLU A 371 -2.46 -3.87 24.41
C GLU A 371 -3.89 -4.02 24.93
N LYS A 372 -4.48 -2.92 25.43
CA LYS A 372 -5.88 -2.91 25.89
C LYS A 372 -6.87 -3.22 24.78
N HIS A 373 -6.61 -2.73 23.56
CA HIS A 373 -7.42 -3.05 22.39
C HIS A 373 -7.49 -4.57 22.17
N ARG A 374 -6.34 -5.26 22.18
CA ARG A 374 -6.28 -6.72 22.05
C ARG A 374 -6.98 -7.44 23.18
N GLU A 375 -6.82 -6.96 24.42
CA GLU A 375 -7.47 -7.57 25.58
C GLU A 375 -9.00 -7.58 25.44
N ILE A 376 -9.57 -6.47 24.97
CA ILE A 376 -11.01 -6.22 24.96
C ILE A 376 -11.66 -6.69 23.65
N PHE A 377 -11.03 -6.39 22.50
CA PHE A 377 -11.61 -6.57 21.17
C PHE A 377 -10.90 -7.65 20.33
N GLY A 378 -9.71 -8.12 20.76
CA GLY A 378 -8.87 -9.00 19.96
C GLY A 378 -8.20 -8.27 18.78
N ASP A 379 -7.90 -9.00 17.70
CA ASP A 379 -7.18 -8.47 16.53
C ASP A 379 -8.11 -7.84 15.46
N ILE A 380 -9.22 -7.23 15.87
CA ILE A 380 -10.07 -6.48 14.92
C ILE A 380 -9.37 -5.17 14.52
N PRO A 381 -9.59 -4.67 13.28
CA PRO A 381 -8.97 -3.42 12.82
C PRO A 381 -9.28 -2.20 13.69
N MET A 382 -8.28 -1.33 13.80
CA MET A 382 -8.34 -0.05 14.52
C MET A 382 -8.16 1.10 13.54
N PHE A 383 -9.16 1.97 13.43
CA PHE A 383 -9.07 3.20 12.66
C PHE A 383 -8.79 4.39 13.56
N VAL A 384 -7.91 5.28 13.14
CA VAL A 384 -7.55 6.48 13.89
C VAL A 384 -7.98 7.69 13.08
N TRP A 385 -8.87 8.53 13.60
CA TRP A 385 -9.26 9.78 12.97
C TRP A 385 -9.33 10.93 13.95
N PHE A 386 -9.49 12.15 13.44
CA PHE A 386 -9.70 13.31 14.30
C PHE A 386 -11.13 13.34 14.84
N ASP A 387 -11.29 13.35 16.16
CA ASP A 387 -12.59 13.66 16.76
C ASP A 387 -13.02 15.12 16.44
N THR A 388 -14.32 15.32 16.30
CA THR A 388 -15.02 16.60 16.03
C THR A 388 -16.05 16.95 17.10
N GLY A 389 -16.28 16.07 18.08
CA GLY A 389 -17.46 16.12 18.95
C GLY A 389 -17.51 17.28 19.95
N TYR A 390 -16.46 18.10 20.07
CA TYR A 390 -16.37 19.15 21.08
C TYR A 390 -15.46 20.33 20.65
N TYR A 391 -15.53 21.40 21.43
CA TYR A 391 -14.69 22.58 21.23
C TYR A 391 -13.22 22.28 21.57
N TYR A 392 -12.27 22.80 20.78
CA TYR A 392 -10.87 22.36 20.77
C TYR A 392 -10.68 20.87 20.42
N SER A 393 -11.66 20.21 19.79
CA SER A 393 -11.45 18.84 19.33
C SER A 393 -10.20 18.69 18.43
N PRO A 394 -9.64 17.48 18.30
CA PRO A 394 -8.52 17.21 17.41
C PRO A 394 -8.68 17.85 16.01
N MET A 395 -9.85 17.73 15.38
CA MET A 395 -10.10 18.36 14.08
C MET A 395 -10.10 19.90 14.17
N HIS A 396 -10.66 20.48 15.23
CA HIS A 396 -10.63 21.92 15.46
C HIS A 396 -9.19 22.45 15.55
N ILE A 397 -8.33 21.77 16.32
CA ILE A 397 -6.93 22.18 16.48
C ILE A 397 -6.17 22.03 15.16
N PHE A 398 -6.28 20.87 14.52
CA PHE A 398 -5.62 20.59 13.25
C PHE A 398 -5.98 21.64 12.19
N SER A 399 -7.26 21.97 12.07
CA SER A 399 -7.76 22.88 11.03
C SER A 399 -7.60 24.37 11.38
N GLN A 400 -7.61 24.78 12.65
CA GLN A 400 -7.65 26.20 13.02
C GLN A 400 -6.36 26.73 13.66
N TYR A 401 -5.50 25.85 14.19
CA TYR A 401 -4.28 26.25 14.92
C TYR A 401 -3.00 25.93 14.17
N LEU A 402 -3.06 25.04 13.17
CA LEU A 402 -1.93 24.73 12.29
C LEU A 402 -2.09 25.44 10.95
N ASN A 403 -0.99 25.96 10.41
CA ASN A 403 -0.94 26.42 9.02
C ASN A 403 -0.76 25.23 8.05
N LYS A 404 -0.90 25.47 6.73
CA LYS A 404 -0.82 24.40 5.71
C LYS A 404 0.44 23.53 5.78
N THR A 405 1.60 24.13 6.06
CA THR A 405 2.88 23.39 6.18
C THR A 405 2.87 22.53 7.43
N GLU A 406 2.43 23.08 8.56
CA GLU A 406 2.33 22.35 9.83
C GLU A 406 1.32 21.21 9.77
N GLN A 407 0.21 21.40 9.04
CA GLN A 407 -0.76 20.34 8.78
C GLN A 407 -0.14 19.21 7.94
N ALA A 408 0.60 19.54 6.88
CA ALA A 408 1.29 18.55 6.07
C ALA A 408 2.34 17.77 6.86
N GLU A 409 3.19 18.46 7.65
CA GLU A 409 4.17 17.84 8.55
C GLU A 409 3.52 16.87 9.52
N PHE A 410 2.43 17.29 10.18
CA PHE A 410 1.71 16.42 11.11
C PHE A 410 1.12 15.20 10.40
N LEU A 411 0.53 15.37 9.21
CA LEU A 411 0.00 14.27 8.41
C LEU A 411 1.09 13.25 8.01
N GLU A 412 2.28 13.70 7.63
CA GLU A 412 3.39 12.78 7.31
C GLU A 412 3.87 12.00 8.55
N GLU A 413 4.00 12.68 9.70
CA GLU A 413 4.46 12.07 10.95
C GLU A 413 3.46 11.05 11.52
N VAL A 414 2.18 11.42 11.60
CA VAL A 414 1.13 10.56 12.12
C VAL A 414 0.92 9.32 11.23
N ASP A 415 1.03 9.51 9.91
CA ASP A 415 0.91 8.42 8.95
C ASP A 415 2.02 7.38 9.11
N LYS A 416 3.26 7.87 9.13
CA LYS A 416 4.46 7.06 9.32
C LYS A 416 4.40 6.30 10.65
N PHE A 417 3.98 6.97 11.71
CA PHE A 417 3.83 6.36 13.03
C PHE A 417 2.86 5.18 13.00
N PHE A 418 1.62 5.38 12.52
CA PHE A 418 0.62 4.30 12.55
C PHE A 418 0.92 3.16 11.59
N VAL A 419 1.57 3.43 10.45
CA VAL A 419 2.09 2.38 9.56
C VAL A 419 3.12 1.52 10.27
N ASN A 420 4.02 2.13 11.05
CA ASN A 420 5.05 1.40 11.79
C ASN A 420 4.46 0.65 13.00
N LEU A 421 3.52 1.27 13.72
CA LEU A 421 2.82 0.63 14.84
C LEU A 421 2.07 -0.60 14.37
N GLY A 422 1.29 -0.51 13.28
CA GLY A 422 0.56 -1.65 12.74
C GLY A 422 1.49 -2.81 12.31
N LYS A 423 2.66 -2.50 11.74
CA LYS A 423 3.68 -3.50 11.39
C LYS A 423 4.31 -4.14 12.64
N LYS A 424 4.72 -3.33 13.61
CA LYS A 424 5.34 -3.78 14.86
C LYS A 424 4.41 -4.72 15.62
N GLU A 425 3.15 -4.33 15.73
CA GLU A 425 2.16 -5.04 16.53
C GLU A 425 1.44 -6.16 15.77
N ASN A 426 1.67 -6.29 14.46
CA ASN A 426 0.93 -7.19 13.57
C ASN A 426 -0.60 -6.99 13.71
N LEU A 427 -1.03 -5.73 13.64
CA LEU A 427 -2.42 -5.31 13.78
C LEU A 427 -2.77 -4.31 12.67
N THR A 428 -3.97 -4.40 12.10
CA THR A 428 -4.45 -3.40 11.14
C THR A 428 -4.75 -2.09 11.89
N VAL A 429 -3.80 -1.17 11.88
CA VAL A 429 -3.93 0.19 12.41
C VAL A 429 -3.85 1.18 11.26
N VAL A 430 -4.94 1.90 11.00
CA VAL A 430 -5.05 2.77 9.82
C VAL A 430 -5.47 4.17 10.24
N PHE A 431 -4.60 5.14 9.97
CA PHE A 431 -4.96 6.55 10.04
C PHE A 431 -5.90 6.93 8.89
N VAL A 432 -7.00 7.58 9.21
CA VAL A 432 -8.04 8.00 8.25
C VAL A 432 -7.79 9.45 7.84
N TYR A 433 -7.43 9.66 6.58
CA TYR A 433 -7.12 11.00 6.09
C TYR A 433 -8.37 11.89 6.04
N PRO A 434 -8.35 13.09 6.64
CA PRO A 434 -9.44 14.03 6.48
C PRO A 434 -9.38 14.65 5.08
N ILE A 435 -10.43 14.47 4.28
CA ILE A 435 -10.54 15.09 2.94
C ILE A 435 -11.48 16.28 3.01
N SER A 436 -12.68 16.04 3.52
CA SER A 436 -13.69 17.08 3.66
C SER A 436 -14.57 16.80 4.87
N GLY A 437 -14.75 17.78 5.74
CA GLY A 437 -15.43 17.61 7.01
C GLY A 437 -16.20 18.86 7.43
N GLN A 438 -17.50 18.73 7.65
CA GLN A 438 -18.31 19.77 8.29
C GLN A 438 -18.17 19.68 9.82
N MET A 439 -18.32 20.82 10.50
CA MET A 439 -18.33 20.96 11.98
C MET A 439 -16.94 20.96 12.63
N MET A 440 -16.16 22.01 12.40
CA MET A 440 -14.87 22.25 13.07
C MET A 440 -15.01 22.69 14.55
N GLY A 441 -16.19 22.62 15.16
CA GLY A 441 -16.49 23.19 16.48
C GLY A 441 -16.91 24.67 16.45
N PRO A 442 -17.47 25.20 17.56
CA PRO A 442 -17.88 26.61 17.66
C PRO A 442 -16.67 27.54 17.85
N TRP A 443 -16.75 28.80 17.40
CA TRP A 443 -15.69 29.83 17.52
C TRP A 443 -15.87 30.70 18.78
N LYS A 444 -14.78 31.18 19.43
CA LYS A 444 -14.86 32.24 20.48
C LYS A 444 -14.40 33.61 19.96
N GLU A 445 -15.02 34.65 20.50
CA GLU A 445 -14.63 36.04 20.26
C GLU A 445 -13.20 36.29 20.80
N GLY A 446 -12.29 36.72 19.91
CA GLY A 446 -10.88 37.01 20.24
C GLY A 446 -9.85 35.97 19.79
N GLU A 447 -10.25 34.82 19.24
CA GLU A 447 -9.32 33.82 18.68
C GLU A 447 -8.76 34.23 17.30
N LYS A 448 -7.59 33.70 16.91
CA LYS A 448 -6.93 34.00 15.62
C LYS A 448 -7.54 33.15 14.49
N MET A 449 -8.31 33.74 13.57
CA MET A 449 -8.99 33.00 12.50
C MET A 449 -8.00 32.53 11.44
N VAL A 450 -7.94 31.21 11.21
CA VAL A 450 -7.47 30.63 9.94
C VAL A 450 -8.72 30.14 9.22
N LEU A 451 -9.09 30.84 8.15
CA LEU A 451 -10.41 30.86 7.54
C LEU A 451 -10.96 29.46 7.22
N SER A 452 -12.14 29.15 7.75
CA SER A 452 -13.07 28.19 7.17
C SER A 452 -13.85 28.87 6.05
N PHE A 453 -14.03 28.25 4.88
CA PHE A 453 -14.74 28.80 3.71
C PHE A 453 -15.75 29.92 4.05
N GLN A 454 -15.33 31.18 3.88
CA GLN A 454 -16.27 32.25 3.55
C GLN A 454 -16.60 32.05 2.08
N CYS A 455 -17.81 31.59 1.77
CA CYS A 455 -18.26 31.43 0.40
C CYS A 455 -18.24 32.81 -0.29
N CYS A 456 -17.23 33.04 -1.12
CA CYS A 456 -17.13 34.13 -2.10
C CYS A 456 -17.03 33.50 -3.49
N CYS A 457 -18.11 32.92 -4.00
CA CYS A 457 -18.21 32.67 -5.43
C CYS A 457 -19.38 33.47 -6.00
N ASP A 458 -19.15 34.18 -7.10
CA ASP A 458 -20.16 35.05 -7.73
C ASP A 458 -21.41 34.28 -8.19
N THR A 459 -21.30 32.96 -8.35
CA THR A 459 -22.42 32.04 -8.62
C THR A 459 -23.41 31.87 -7.47
N CYS A 460 -23.05 32.22 -6.22
CA CYS A 460 -23.91 32.08 -5.04
C CYS A 460 -24.65 33.36 -4.63
N LYS A 461 -24.39 34.50 -5.28
CA LYS A 461 -25.02 35.80 -4.94
C LYS A 461 -26.56 35.78 -5.04
N ASP A 462 -27.11 35.06 -6.01
CA ASP A 462 -28.54 35.17 -6.34
C ASP A 462 -29.41 34.06 -5.72
N LYS A 463 -28.81 33.11 -4.98
CA LYS A 463 -29.51 31.96 -4.37
C LYS A 463 -29.48 31.92 -2.84
N CYS A 464 -28.95 32.94 -2.17
CA CYS A 464 -29.03 33.06 -0.71
C CYS A 464 -30.48 33.34 -0.26
N LEU A 465 -31.16 32.31 0.25
CA LEU A 465 -32.54 32.34 0.72
C LEU A 465 -32.68 32.45 2.25
N ILE A 466 -31.91 33.30 2.94
CA ILE A 466 -32.20 33.64 4.34
C ILE A 466 -32.22 35.15 4.52
N GLN A 467 -33.42 35.70 4.66
CA GLN A 467 -33.67 37.08 5.01
C GLN A 467 -33.58 37.20 6.54
N GLY A 468 -32.48 37.74 7.06
CA GLY A 468 -32.29 37.93 8.51
C GLY A 468 -30.84 37.93 9.02
N ASP A 469 -29.85 37.54 8.21
CA ASP A 469 -28.45 37.53 8.65
C ASP A 469 -27.83 38.94 8.69
N GLN A 470 -27.13 39.26 9.77
CA GLN A 470 -26.29 40.45 9.86
C GLN A 470 -25.16 40.35 8.83
N LYS A 471 -24.93 41.44 8.07
CA LYS A 471 -23.76 41.57 7.19
C LYS A 471 -22.48 41.21 7.95
N GLY A 472 -21.85 40.10 7.59
CA GLY A 472 -20.49 39.74 8.03
C GLY A 472 -20.31 38.47 8.88
N LYS A 473 -21.35 37.67 9.17
CA LYS A 473 -21.19 36.45 10.00
C LYS A 473 -22.07 35.26 9.54
N CYS A 474 -21.87 34.76 8.32
CA CYS A 474 -22.45 33.48 7.89
C CYS A 474 -21.39 32.62 7.18
N GLY A 475 -21.27 31.35 7.58
CA GLY A 475 -20.39 30.37 6.96
C GLY A 475 -20.27 29.08 7.77
N PHE A 476 -20.56 27.94 7.17
CA PHE A 476 -20.36 26.64 7.79
C PHE A 476 -18.87 26.38 7.94
N GLY A 477 -18.37 26.34 9.18
CA GLY A 477 -17.01 25.92 9.46
C GLY A 477 -16.78 24.49 8.93
N SER A 478 -16.12 24.38 7.78
CA SER A 478 -15.81 23.12 7.13
C SER A 478 -14.33 23.11 6.77
N TYR A 479 -13.67 21.99 7.05
CA TYR A 479 -12.34 21.70 6.57
C TYR A 479 -12.46 21.04 5.19
N ASP A 480 -11.62 21.47 4.24
CA ASP A 480 -11.49 20.81 2.94
C ASP A 480 -10.03 20.80 2.53
N SER A 481 -9.46 19.62 2.29
CA SER A 481 -8.03 19.48 2.00
C SER A 481 -7.59 20.13 0.69
N LEU A 482 -8.53 20.47 -0.21
CA LEU A 482 -8.25 21.16 -1.47
C LEU A 482 -8.38 22.70 -1.36
N ALA A 483 -8.83 23.22 -0.21
CA ALA A 483 -8.97 24.66 -0.03
C ALA A 483 -7.57 25.34 -0.06
N PRO A 484 -7.41 26.52 -0.68
CA PRO A 484 -6.14 27.24 -0.72
C PRO A 484 -5.51 27.51 0.66
N GLU A 485 -6.34 27.61 1.70
CA GLU A 485 -5.92 27.82 3.08
C GLU A 485 -5.24 26.59 3.69
N PHE A 486 -5.54 25.39 3.18
CA PHE A 486 -5.07 24.11 3.70
C PHE A 486 -4.12 23.39 2.74
N GLU A 487 -4.47 23.24 1.45
CA GLU A 487 -3.67 22.58 0.40
C GLU A 487 -3.05 21.21 0.79
N THR A 488 -3.68 20.50 1.73
CA THR A 488 -3.16 19.26 2.32
C THR A 488 -3.44 18.03 1.46
N TYR A 489 -4.28 18.17 0.43
CA TYR A 489 -4.67 17.07 -0.44
C TYR A 489 -3.49 16.41 -1.17
N GLU A 490 -2.53 17.19 -1.67
CA GLU A 490 -1.37 16.62 -2.37
C GLU A 490 -0.47 15.81 -1.43
N THR A 491 -0.30 16.26 -0.18
CA THR A 491 0.39 15.48 0.86
C THR A 491 -0.35 14.17 1.13
N ILE A 492 -1.67 14.24 1.33
CA ILE A 492 -2.52 13.06 1.54
C ILE A 492 -2.41 12.09 0.36
N LYS A 493 -2.45 12.60 -0.88
CA LYS A 493 -2.35 11.81 -2.10
C LYS A 493 -1.00 11.11 -2.20
N LYS A 494 0.10 11.80 -1.95
CA LYS A 494 1.45 11.22 -1.90
C LYS A 494 1.55 10.10 -0.86
N LEU A 495 1.04 10.33 0.35
CA LEU A 495 1.04 9.32 1.43
C LEU A 495 0.18 8.10 1.05
N ALA A 496 -1.06 8.32 0.59
CA ALA A 496 -1.96 7.26 0.15
C ALA A 496 -1.35 6.43 -0.99
N GLN A 497 -0.77 7.08 -1.99
CA GLN A 497 -0.08 6.40 -3.09
C GLN A 497 1.10 5.58 -2.58
N SER A 498 1.92 6.10 -1.66
CA SER A 498 3.04 5.34 -1.09
C SER A 498 2.63 4.03 -0.40
N LYS A 499 1.43 3.99 0.20
CA LYS A 499 0.86 2.77 0.82
C LYS A 499 0.29 1.78 -0.19
N LYS A 500 -0.18 2.29 -1.34
CA LYS A 500 -0.77 1.51 -2.43
C LYS A 500 0.25 1.01 -3.43
N VAL A 501 1.40 1.67 -3.52
CA VAL A 501 2.58 1.09 -4.12
C VAL A 501 2.91 -0.14 -3.29
N ASN A 502 2.49 -1.30 -3.79
CA ASN A 502 3.15 -2.55 -3.48
C ASN A 502 4.63 -2.33 -3.81
N LEU A 503 5.42 -1.94 -2.81
CA LEU A 503 6.87 -1.93 -2.87
C LEU A 503 7.44 -3.36 -2.85
N ARG A 504 6.68 -4.33 -3.37
CA ARG A 504 7.21 -5.41 -4.18
C ARG A 504 6.71 -5.13 -5.60
N PRO A 505 7.48 -4.43 -6.44
CA PRO A 505 7.34 -4.58 -7.89
C PRO A 505 6.94 -6.02 -8.27
N THR A 506 5.86 -6.16 -9.04
CA THR A 506 5.36 -7.47 -9.50
C THR A 506 6.18 -7.92 -10.70
N PHE A 507 7.40 -8.36 -10.43
CA PHE A 507 8.22 -9.11 -11.37
C PHE A 507 8.16 -10.60 -11.04
N PRO A 508 8.53 -11.48 -12.00
CA PRO A 508 8.63 -12.91 -11.72
C PRO A 508 9.61 -13.19 -10.56
N GLU A 509 9.28 -14.14 -9.68
CA GLU A 509 10.11 -14.45 -8.49
C GLU A 509 11.55 -14.83 -8.84
N TRP A 510 11.77 -15.37 -10.04
CA TRP A 510 13.07 -15.78 -10.55
C TRP A 510 13.94 -14.63 -11.08
N ILE A 511 13.43 -13.38 -11.16
CA ILE A 511 14.16 -12.25 -11.78
C ILE A 511 15.51 -11.95 -11.11
N ASN A 512 15.62 -12.26 -9.81
CA ASN A 512 16.80 -11.96 -9.00
C ASN A 512 17.80 -13.15 -8.93
N GLU A 513 17.56 -14.18 -9.73
CA GLU A 513 18.43 -15.35 -9.82
C GLU A 513 19.65 -15.10 -10.74
N PRO A 514 20.74 -15.89 -10.59
CA PRO A 514 21.95 -15.74 -11.39
C PRO A 514 21.69 -15.89 -12.89
N LEU A 515 22.17 -14.90 -13.66
CA LEU A 515 22.02 -14.81 -15.10
C LEU A 515 23.37 -15.02 -15.79
N PHE A 516 23.36 -15.79 -16.88
CA PHE A 516 24.53 -16.07 -17.71
C PHE A 516 24.34 -15.52 -19.12
N GLU A 517 25.23 -14.63 -19.56
CA GLU A 517 25.20 -14.06 -20.91
C GLU A 517 25.99 -14.93 -21.89
N MET A 518 25.27 -15.45 -22.89
CA MET A 518 25.80 -16.24 -23.99
C MET A 518 25.90 -15.37 -25.25
N ILE A 519 27.12 -15.22 -25.77
CA ILE A 519 27.30 -14.66 -27.11
C ILE A 519 27.47 -15.80 -28.11
N GLN A 520 26.77 -15.72 -29.22
CA GLN A 520 26.94 -16.61 -30.37
C GLN A 520 28.19 -16.31 -31.22
N LEU A 521 29.11 -15.45 -30.78
CA LEU A 521 30.39 -15.18 -31.48
C LEU A 521 31.57 -15.53 -30.58
N SER A 522 32.32 -16.55 -30.98
CA SER A 522 33.53 -17.04 -30.32
C SER A 522 34.78 -16.71 -31.14
N LYS A 523 35.97 -17.02 -30.59
CA LYS A 523 37.23 -16.96 -31.36
C LYS A 523 37.25 -17.95 -32.54
N LYS A 524 36.40 -18.99 -32.50
CA LYS A 524 36.28 -20.04 -33.53
C LYS A 524 35.22 -19.72 -34.59
N GLY A 525 34.50 -18.60 -34.46
CA GLY A 525 33.40 -18.22 -35.35
C GLY A 525 32.05 -18.18 -34.63
N THR A 526 30.97 -18.23 -35.41
CA THR A 526 29.60 -18.24 -34.88
C THR A 526 29.31 -19.57 -34.20
N LEU A 527 28.85 -19.53 -32.95
CA LEU A 527 28.41 -20.70 -32.20
C LEU A 527 26.95 -21.00 -32.54
N THR A 528 26.67 -22.28 -32.79
CA THR A 528 25.31 -22.76 -33.03
C THR A 528 24.54 -22.97 -31.73
N PHE A 529 23.21 -23.04 -31.80
CA PHE A 529 22.37 -23.39 -30.65
C PHE A 529 22.75 -24.76 -30.06
N GLU A 530 23.01 -25.76 -30.91
CA GLU A 530 23.47 -27.10 -30.48
C GLU A 530 24.80 -27.07 -29.72
N GLU A 531 25.74 -26.20 -30.11
CA GLU A 531 27.00 -26.04 -29.40
C GLU A 531 26.84 -25.36 -28.05
N GLN A 532 25.96 -24.36 -27.96
CA GLN A 532 25.65 -23.66 -26.71
C GLN A 532 24.81 -24.53 -25.77
N GLU A 533 23.94 -25.39 -26.29
CA GLU A 533 23.14 -26.33 -25.51
C GLU A 533 24.04 -27.21 -24.62
N LYS A 534 25.22 -27.61 -25.12
CA LYS A 534 26.20 -28.41 -24.36
C LYS A 534 26.68 -27.72 -23.07
N MET A 535 26.54 -26.40 -22.95
CA MET A 535 26.88 -25.65 -21.75
C MET A 535 25.80 -25.75 -20.67
N ILE A 536 24.53 -25.97 -21.03
CA ILE A 536 23.37 -25.92 -20.13
C ILE A 536 23.55 -26.82 -18.89
N PRO A 537 23.96 -28.10 -18.98
CA PRO A 537 24.14 -28.94 -17.80
C PRO A 537 25.19 -28.39 -16.83
N LEU A 538 26.29 -27.84 -17.35
CA LEU A 538 27.36 -27.24 -16.55
C LEU A 538 26.89 -25.96 -15.87
N LEU A 539 26.12 -25.13 -16.57
CA LEU A 539 25.54 -23.90 -16.00
C LEU A 539 24.54 -24.21 -14.88
N ALA A 540 23.72 -25.24 -15.08
CA ALA A 540 22.79 -25.71 -14.05
C ALA A 540 23.54 -26.24 -12.81
N GLU A 541 24.62 -27.00 -13.03
CA GLU A 541 25.52 -27.46 -11.96
C GLU A 541 26.18 -26.30 -11.21
N MET A 542 26.56 -25.24 -11.91
CA MET A 542 27.12 -24.01 -11.32
C MET A 542 26.07 -23.23 -10.51
N GLY A 543 24.78 -23.41 -10.80
CA GLY A 543 23.67 -22.73 -10.12
C GLY A 543 23.06 -21.57 -10.89
N ILE A 544 23.33 -21.46 -12.19
CA ILE A 544 22.66 -20.51 -13.09
C ILE A 544 21.17 -20.86 -13.18
N LYS A 545 20.34 -19.81 -13.32
CA LYS A 545 18.89 -19.94 -13.46
C LYS A 545 18.31 -19.17 -14.63
N THR A 546 19.08 -18.30 -15.25
CA THR A 546 18.67 -17.59 -16.46
C THR A 546 19.83 -17.56 -17.45
N VAL A 547 19.59 -17.85 -18.72
CA VAL A 547 20.52 -17.60 -19.82
C VAL A 547 19.98 -16.49 -20.70
N TYR A 548 20.87 -15.59 -21.08
CA TYR A 548 20.60 -14.46 -21.95
C TYR A 548 21.35 -14.66 -23.26
N LEU A 549 20.62 -14.76 -24.36
CA LEU A 549 21.17 -14.87 -25.71
C LEU A 549 21.22 -13.49 -26.37
N THR A 550 22.40 -13.08 -26.86
CA THR A 550 22.51 -11.92 -27.77
C THR A 550 21.74 -12.17 -29.08
N PRO A 551 21.49 -11.15 -29.92
CA PRO A 551 20.51 -11.25 -31.00
C PRO A 551 20.73 -12.46 -31.93
N ILE A 552 19.65 -13.22 -32.14
CA ILE A 552 19.68 -14.54 -32.79
C ILE A 552 19.36 -14.51 -34.29
N TRP A 553 18.82 -13.41 -34.78
CA TRP A 553 18.32 -13.28 -36.14
C TRP A 553 19.38 -13.10 -37.21
N GLU A 554 18.97 -13.25 -38.48
CA GLU A 554 19.79 -12.96 -39.65
C GLU A 554 20.34 -11.53 -39.58
N MET A 555 21.66 -11.41 -39.72
CA MET A 555 22.37 -10.15 -39.66
C MET A 555 22.56 -9.55 -41.05
N CYS A 556 22.38 -8.24 -41.18
CA CYS A 556 22.73 -7.50 -42.38
C CYS A 556 24.26 -7.47 -42.56
N GLU A 557 24.72 -7.36 -43.81
CA GLU A 557 26.12 -7.04 -44.10
C GLU A 557 26.42 -5.58 -43.71
N ASN A 558 27.00 -5.37 -42.53
CA ASN A 558 27.36 -4.02 -42.08
C ASN A 558 28.83 -3.68 -42.39
N PRO A 559 29.12 -2.65 -43.21
CA PRO A 559 30.48 -2.18 -43.47
C PRO A 559 31.16 -1.41 -42.32
N ARG A 560 30.49 -1.14 -41.19
CA ARG A 560 30.98 -0.24 -40.11
C ARG A 560 30.91 -0.77 -38.68
N GLY A 561 30.99 -2.09 -38.48
CA GLY A 561 31.37 -2.67 -37.17
C GLY A 561 30.24 -3.10 -36.20
N LEU A 562 28.94 -2.92 -36.52
CA LEU A 562 27.83 -3.40 -35.66
C LEU A 562 27.35 -4.80 -36.06
N LYS A 563 28.27 -5.72 -36.35
CA LYS A 563 27.93 -7.03 -36.93
C LYS A 563 26.95 -7.86 -36.08
N ARG A 564 26.82 -7.57 -34.78
CA ARG A 564 25.96 -8.30 -33.82
C ARG A 564 24.54 -7.74 -33.64
N TYR A 565 24.28 -6.51 -34.08
CA TYR A 565 23.03 -5.77 -33.83
C TYR A 565 22.41 -5.22 -35.12
N CYS A 566 22.88 -5.69 -36.29
CA CYS A 566 22.32 -5.29 -37.57
C CYS A 566 21.20 -6.25 -38.00
N ILE A 567 20.05 -6.21 -37.33
CA ILE A 567 18.99 -7.19 -37.62
C ILE A 567 18.39 -6.92 -39.01
N LYS A 568 18.45 -7.93 -39.89
CA LYS A 568 17.85 -7.88 -41.23
C LYS A 568 16.35 -8.15 -41.15
N ASP A 569 15.98 -9.25 -40.49
CA ASP A 569 14.59 -9.68 -40.28
C ASP A 569 14.44 -10.28 -38.87
N TYR A 570 13.39 -9.94 -38.14
CA TYR A 570 13.14 -10.41 -36.76
C TYR A 570 12.37 -11.75 -36.70
N TYR A 571 12.03 -12.35 -37.85
CA TYR A 571 11.40 -13.68 -37.90
C TYR A 571 12.34 -14.75 -38.47
N GLU A 572 13.45 -14.36 -39.10
CA GLU A 572 14.41 -15.29 -39.68
C GLU A 572 15.62 -15.49 -38.75
N ILE A 573 15.83 -16.73 -38.32
CA ILE A 573 17.01 -17.13 -37.54
C ILE A 573 18.26 -17.06 -38.42
N ASP A 574 19.38 -16.60 -37.84
CA ASP A 574 20.66 -16.60 -38.55
C ASP A 574 21.06 -18.04 -38.94
N PRO A 575 21.21 -18.36 -40.24
CA PRO A 575 21.57 -19.70 -40.66
C PRO A 575 22.91 -20.19 -40.10
N GLY A 576 23.81 -19.28 -39.72
CA GLY A 576 25.07 -19.61 -39.05
C GLY A 576 24.92 -20.02 -37.58
N LYS A 577 23.75 -19.77 -36.96
CA LYS A 577 23.42 -20.16 -35.58
C LYS A 577 22.54 -21.41 -35.51
N GLY A 578 21.76 -21.68 -36.55
CA GLY A 578 20.91 -22.86 -36.66
C GLY A 578 19.53 -22.52 -37.24
N THR A 579 18.54 -23.33 -36.89
CA THR A 579 17.15 -23.24 -37.33
C THR A 579 16.22 -22.85 -36.18
N GLU A 580 14.96 -22.52 -36.49
CA GLU A 580 13.91 -22.34 -35.48
C GLU A 580 13.73 -23.59 -34.59
N LYS A 581 13.87 -24.78 -35.18
CA LYS A 581 13.80 -26.04 -34.44
C LYS A 581 14.93 -26.12 -33.40
N ASP A 582 16.15 -25.76 -33.78
CA ASP A 582 17.30 -25.81 -32.88
C ASP A 582 17.15 -24.80 -31.72
N LEU A 583 16.57 -23.62 -31.99
CA LEU A 583 16.23 -22.66 -30.93
C LEU A 583 15.19 -23.25 -29.96
N LYS A 584 14.15 -23.91 -30.48
CA LYS A 584 13.11 -24.52 -29.64
C LYS A 584 13.68 -25.63 -28.76
N GLU A 585 14.49 -26.52 -29.34
CA GLU A 585 15.18 -27.58 -28.61
C GLU A 585 16.11 -27.01 -27.54
N PHE A 586 16.85 -25.93 -27.83
CA PHE A 586 17.67 -25.22 -26.85
C PHE A 586 16.85 -24.69 -25.67
N VAL A 587 15.69 -24.06 -25.92
CA VAL A 587 14.82 -23.52 -24.87
C VAL A 587 14.24 -24.64 -24.00
N GLU A 588 13.72 -25.70 -24.63
CA GLU A 588 13.20 -26.88 -23.94
C GLU A 588 14.29 -27.52 -23.07
N LYS A 589 15.50 -27.67 -23.60
CA LYS A 589 16.64 -28.19 -22.85
C LYS A 589 17.01 -27.32 -21.65
N ALA A 590 17.03 -26.00 -21.82
CA ALA A 590 17.28 -25.08 -20.70
C ALA A 590 16.21 -25.25 -19.61
N HIS A 591 14.93 -25.36 -20.00
CA HIS A 591 13.80 -25.55 -19.10
C HIS A 591 13.88 -26.88 -18.33
N ASP A 592 14.31 -27.97 -18.97
CA ASP A 592 14.52 -29.28 -18.32
C ASP A 592 15.53 -29.21 -17.16
N TYR A 593 16.49 -28.29 -17.24
CA TYR A 593 17.48 -28.02 -16.19
C TYR A 593 17.04 -26.89 -15.23
N GLY A 594 15.81 -26.40 -15.36
CA GLY A 594 15.27 -25.31 -14.55
C GLY A 594 15.96 -23.96 -14.80
N ILE A 595 16.45 -23.75 -16.03
CA ILE A 595 17.06 -22.50 -16.50
C ILE A 595 16.07 -21.78 -17.42
N LYS A 596 15.88 -20.50 -17.17
CA LYS A 596 15.05 -19.58 -17.96
C LYS A 596 15.83 -19.04 -19.15
N VAL A 597 15.15 -18.78 -20.27
CA VAL A 597 15.79 -18.22 -21.48
C VAL A 597 15.22 -16.85 -21.78
N ILE A 598 16.09 -15.85 -21.89
CA ILE A 598 15.71 -14.52 -22.38
C ILE A 598 16.48 -14.18 -23.66
N LEU A 599 15.83 -13.46 -24.57
CA LEU A 599 16.41 -13.00 -25.83
C LEU A 599 16.65 -11.49 -25.82
N ASP A 600 17.47 -11.02 -26.75
CA ASP A 600 17.77 -9.60 -26.95
C ASP A 600 16.86 -8.97 -28.01
N LEU A 601 16.06 -7.96 -27.63
CA LEU A 601 15.15 -7.25 -28.52
C LEU A 601 15.73 -5.90 -28.93
N VAL A 602 16.16 -5.82 -30.19
CA VAL A 602 16.77 -4.62 -30.77
C VAL A 602 15.69 -3.71 -31.34
N THR A 603 15.41 -2.57 -30.69
CA THR A 603 14.27 -1.72 -31.10
C THR A 603 14.66 -0.32 -31.57
N ALA A 604 15.89 0.11 -31.31
CA ALA A 604 16.23 1.53 -31.35
C ALA A 604 16.65 2.04 -32.72
N HIS A 605 17.18 1.18 -33.60
CA HIS A 605 17.91 1.62 -34.79
C HIS A 605 17.69 0.74 -36.03
N THR A 606 17.74 1.37 -37.21
CA THR A 606 17.63 0.72 -38.52
C THR A 606 18.55 1.38 -39.57
N GLY A 607 18.69 0.76 -40.76
CA GLY A 607 19.50 1.29 -41.86
C GLY A 607 19.40 0.43 -43.13
N PRO A 608 20.08 0.82 -44.22
CA PRO A 608 20.07 0.06 -45.48
C PRO A 608 20.30 -1.44 -45.27
N GLY A 609 19.51 -2.28 -45.95
CA GLY A 609 19.54 -3.73 -45.84
C GLY A 609 18.78 -4.31 -44.65
N ARG A 610 18.02 -3.50 -43.90
CA ARG A 610 17.16 -3.94 -42.78
C ARG A 610 15.68 -3.74 -43.08
N TYR A 611 14.83 -4.61 -42.56
CA TYR A 611 13.38 -4.64 -42.84
C TYR A 611 12.70 -3.26 -42.69
N ILE A 612 12.89 -2.56 -41.57
CA ILE A 612 12.25 -1.26 -41.33
C ILE A 612 12.71 -0.21 -42.35
N TYR A 613 13.99 -0.20 -42.73
CA TYR A 613 14.51 0.81 -43.65
C TYR A 613 14.04 0.59 -45.10
N GLU A 614 13.97 -0.66 -45.53
CA GLU A 614 13.57 -0.99 -46.90
C GLU A 614 12.05 -0.88 -47.10
N ASN A 615 11.25 -1.24 -46.08
CA ASN A 615 9.81 -1.37 -46.24
C ASN A 615 8.98 -0.27 -45.54
N HIS A 616 9.50 0.35 -44.47
CA HIS A 616 8.73 1.22 -43.58
C HIS A 616 9.49 2.50 -43.21
N LYS A 617 9.87 3.31 -44.21
CA LYS A 617 10.61 4.57 -43.97
C LYS A 617 9.84 5.60 -43.14
N ASP A 618 8.53 5.48 -43.06
CA ASP A 618 7.64 6.26 -42.20
C ASP A 618 7.71 5.87 -40.72
N TRP A 619 8.27 4.70 -40.39
CA TRP A 619 8.54 4.26 -39.01
C TRP A 619 9.84 4.83 -38.44
N ILE A 620 10.60 5.57 -39.24
CA ILE A 620 11.89 6.16 -38.86
C ILE A 620 11.66 7.61 -38.43
N LEU A 621 12.31 8.00 -37.33
CA LEU A 621 12.26 9.38 -36.84
C LEU A 621 12.73 10.36 -37.91
N LYS A 622 12.07 11.51 -37.98
CA LYS A 622 12.46 12.64 -38.82
C LYS A 622 12.92 13.79 -37.94
N ASP A 623 13.98 14.47 -38.36
CA ASP A 623 14.35 15.75 -37.78
C ASP A 623 13.34 16.84 -38.17
N LYS A 624 13.46 18.02 -37.56
CA LYS A 624 12.56 19.15 -37.82
C LYS A 624 12.55 19.65 -39.27
N TYR A 625 13.50 19.21 -40.09
CA TYR A 625 13.58 19.54 -41.51
C TYR A 625 13.02 18.40 -42.40
N GLY A 626 12.41 17.37 -41.80
CA GLY A 626 11.83 16.24 -42.50
C GLY A 626 12.83 15.18 -42.98
N ARG A 627 14.11 15.28 -42.59
CA ARG A 627 15.15 14.29 -42.96
C ARG A 627 15.14 13.15 -41.95
N LEU A 628 15.47 11.93 -42.39
CA LEU A 628 15.62 10.80 -41.46
C LEU A 628 16.69 11.12 -40.40
N ALA A 629 16.32 11.00 -39.13
CA ALA A 629 17.16 11.29 -37.99
C ALA A 629 18.11 10.11 -37.72
N LEU A 630 19.41 10.40 -37.63
CA LEU A 630 20.41 9.41 -37.23
C LEU A 630 20.31 9.12 -35.73
N CYS A 631 20.71 7.90 -35.36
CA CYS A 631 20.92 7.57 -33.96
C CYS A 631 21.94 8.51 -33.34
N TRP A 632 21.60 9.13 -32.21
CA TRP A 632 22.51 10.02 -31.49
C TRP A 632 22.83 9.46 -30.11
N PRO A 633 24.10 9.49 -29.68
CA PRO A 633 25.29 10.04 -30.36
C PRO A 633 25.87 9.08 -31.39
N HIS A 634 25.41 7.82 -31.40
CA HIS A 634 26.00 6.73 -32.15
C HIS A 634 25.52 6.72 -33.60
N LYS A 635 25.87 7.74 -34.38
CA LYS A 635 25.42 7.91 -35.78
C LYS A 635 25.73 6.71 -36.68
N HIS A 636 26.78 5.96 -36.35
CA HIS A 636 27.16 4.75 -37.08
C HIS A 636 26.15 3.61 -36.93
N TRP A 637 25.21 3.69 -35.97
CA TRP A 637 24.10 2.76 -35.80
C TRP A 637 23.03 2.84 -36.90
N GLY A 638 23.02 3.94 -37.65
CA GLY A 638 22.03 4.20 -38.70
C GLY A 638 21.00 5.22 -38.23
N TYR A 639 19.75 5.02 -38.64
CA TYR A 639 18.62 5.89 -38.35
C TYR A 639 17.84 5.42 -37.11
N ALA A 640 17.31 6.37 -36.35
CA ALA A 640 16.55 6.10 -35.13
C ALA A 640 15.10 5.72 -35.47
N VAL A 641 14.60 4.63 -34.89
CA VAL A 641 13.23 4.16 -35.07
C VAL A 641 12.27 5.00 -34.21
N ASP A 642 11.11 5.39 -34.75
CA ASP A 642 10.09 6.14 -34.00
C ASP A 642 9.27 5.21 -33.11
N ARG A 643 9.72 5.03 -31.87
CA ARG A 643 9.09 4.14 -30.88
C ARG A 643 7.77 4.66 -30.29
N ARG A 644 7.27 5.80 -30.78
CA ARG A 644 5.89 6.26 -30.53
C ARG A 644 4.93 5.90 -31.66
N ASN A 645 5.45 5.55 -32.84
CA ASN A 645 4.60 5.18 -33.96
C ASN A 645 3.78 3.94 -33.56
N PRO A 646 2.43 3.99 -33.61
CA PRO A 646 1.59 2.87 -33.21
C PRO A 646 1.91 1.57 -33.95
N GLU A 647 2.31 1.65 -35.23
CA GLU A 647 2.68 0.47 -36.02
C GLU A 647 4.02 -0.12 -35.57
N VAL A 648 4.99 0.71 -35.17
CA VAL A 648 6.25 0.25 -34.55
C VAL A 648 5.97 -0.44 -33.21
N ILE A 649 5.12 0.17 -32.38
CA ILE A 649 4.72 -0.41 -31.09
C ILE A 649 4.08 -1.77 -31.30
N LYS A 650 3.12 -1.85 -32.23
CA LYS A 650 2.45 -3.10 -32.59
C LYS A 650 3.44 -4.14 -33.09
N HIS A 651 4.29 -3.80 -34.05
CA HIS A 651 5.27 -4.69 -34.66
C HIS A 651 6.20 -5.36 -33.62
N PHE A 652 6.82 -4.57 -32.74
CA PHE A 652 7.70 -5.12 -31.71
C PHE A 652 6.94 -5.85 -30.60
N THR A 653 5.70 -5.47 -30.31
CA THR A 653 4.84 -6.22 -29.38
C THR A 653 4.47 -7.59 -29.94
N GLU A 654 4.18 -7.67 -31.23
CA GLU A 654 3.89 -8.93 -31.93
C GLU A 654 5.12 -9.84 -31.98
N ILE A 655 6.31 -9.31 -32.29
CA ILE A 655 7.58 -10.07 -32.21
C ILE A 655 7.79 -10.58 -30.79
N ALA A 656 7.64 -9.71 -29.78
CA ALA A 656 7.85 -10.08 -28.39
C ALA A 656 6.92 -11.22 -27.93
N LYS A 657 5.67 -11.20 -28.40
CA LYS A 657 4.67 -12.23 -28.13
C LYS A 657 4.92 -13.52 -28.92
N TYR A 658 5.27 -13.41 -30.21
CA TYR A 658 5.56 -14.54 -31.08
C TYR A 658 6.60 -15.48 -30.48
N TYR A 659 7.76 -14.95 -30.05
CA TYR A 659 8.80 -15.83 -29.48
C TYR A 659 8.42 -16.47 -28.14
N VAL A 660 7.60 -15.79 -27.34
CA VAL A 660 7.07 -16.36 -26.10
C VAL A 660 6.08 -17.49 -26.39
N ASP A 661 5.20 -17.30 -27.35
CA ASP A 661 4.14 -18.26 -27.68
C ASP A 661 4.70 -19.48 -28.44
N GLU A 662 5.57 -19.28 -29.42
CA GLU A 662 6.05 -20.35 -30.31
C GLU A 662 7.27 -21.12 -29.77
N PHE A 663 8.19 -20.41 -29.10
CA PHE A 663 9.46 -20.96 -28.62
C PHE A 663 9.51 -21.08 -27.09
N GLY A 664 8.55 -20.50 -26.37
CA GLY A 664 8.44 -20.66 -24.92
C GLY A 664 9.42 -19.81 -24.09
N ILE A 665 10.13 -18.85 -24.69
CA ILE A 665 11.11 -18.01 -23.96
C ILE A 665 10.49 -17.31 -22.74
N ASP A 666 11.29 -17.00 -21.74
CA ASP A 666 10.85 -16.48 -20.44
C ASP A 666 10.88 -14.96 -20.33
N GLY A 667 11.41 -14.26 -21.33
CA GLY A 667 11.47 -12.81 -21.31
C GLY A 667 12.40 -12.21 -22.35
N TRP A 668 12.58 -10.90 -22.23
CA TRP A 668 13.34 -10.09 -23.15
C TRP A 668 14.30 -9.16 -22.42
N ARG A 669 15.49 -8.96 -22.96
CA ARG A 669 16.36 -7.82 -22.69
C ARG A 669 16.15 -6.82 -23.84
N VAL A 670 15.78 -5.58 -23.55
CA VAL A 670 15.56 -4.57 -24.58
C VAL A 670 16.81 -3.70 -24.75
N ASP A 671 17.38 -3.76 -25.95
CA ASP A 671 18.56 -3.01 -26.37
C ASP A 671 18.25 -1.52 -26.58
N ALA A 672 19.22 -0.67 -26.26
CA ALA A 672 19.28 0.76 -26.54
C ALA A 672 17.96 1.50 -26.21
N ILE A 673 17.39 1.20 -25.04
CA ILE A 673 16.05 1.70 -24.66
C ILE A 673 16.00 3.21 -24.41
N GLY A 674 17.16 3.83 -24.14
CA GLY A 674 17.30 5.27 -23.96
C GLY A 674 17.00 6.06 -25.24
N THR A 675 16.93 7.38 -25.11
CA THR A 675 16.64 8.28 -26.23
C THR A 675 17.79 8.27 -27.25
N THR A 676 17.57 7.66 -28.42
CA THR A 676 18.59 7.55 -29.49
C THR A 676 18.47 8.66 -30.53
N TYR A 677 18.13 9.88 -30.12
CA TYR A 677 18.09 11.06 -30.98
C TYR A 677 18.48 12.31 -30.19
N CYS A 678 18.86 13.38 -30.88
CA CYS A 678 19.07 14.68 -30.26
C CYS A 678 17.87 15.61 -30.49
N ASN A 679 17.55 16.43 -29.50
CA ASN A 679 16.49 17.44 -29.57
C ASN A 679 17.09 18.85 -29.46
N GLU A 680 16.23 19.87 -29.50
CA GLU A 680 16.65 21.27 -29.46
C GLU A 680 17.35 21.68 -28.15
N ASN A 681 17.15 20.89 -27.08
CA ASN A 681 17.75 21.14 -25.77
C ASN A 681 19.16 20.57 -25.65
N ILE A 682 19.64 19.77 -26.62
CA ILE A 682 20.99 19.20 -26.62
C ILE A 682 21.96 20.15 -27.36
N PRO A 683 23.00 20.69 -26.69
CA PRO A 683 23.98 21.55 -27.32
C PRO A 683 24.66 20.85 -28.53
N ASN A 684 24.83 21.59 -29.63
CA ASN A 684 25.45 21.09 -30.88
C ASN A 684 24.73 19.89 -31.52
N CYS A 685 23.41 19.72 -31.29
CA CYS A 685 22.61 18.69 -31.95
C CYS A 685 22.58 18.87 -33.49
N PRO A 686 23.12 17.93 -34.28
CA PRO A 686 23.18 18.08 -35.75
C PRO A 686 21.83 17.82 -36.46
N GLN A 687 20.91 17.10 -35.82
CA GLN A 687 19.61 16.71 -36.37
C GLN A 687 18.53 16.79 -35.28
N PRO A 688 18.09 18.00 -34.89
CA PRO A 688 17.09 18.17 -33.84
C PRO A 688 15.76 17.58 -34.27
N VAL A 689 15.25 16.63 -33.48
CA VAL A 689 13.91 16.07 -33.58
C VAL A 689 12.96 16.88 -32.69
N GLU A 690 11.78 17.20 -33.19
CA GLU A 690 10.74 17.92 -32.44
C GLU A 690 9.97 16.98 -31.50
N GLY A 691 9.77 17.41 -30.26
CA GLY A 691 9.03 16.67 -29.25
C GLY A 691 9.78 15.50 -28.62
N GLU A 692 9.10 14.78 -27.72
CA GLU A 692 9.66 13.65 -26.98
C GLU A 692 9.23 12.31 -27.58
N HIS A 693 10.18 11.48 -28.01
CA HIS A 693 9.98 10.16 -28.60
C HIS A 693 10.57 9.05 -27.72
N HIS A 694 10.19 9.03 -26.45
CA HIS A 694 10.64 8.02 -25.49
C HIS A 694 9.96 6.65 -25.72
N SER A 695 10.58 5.59 -25.22
CA SER A 695 10.13 4.20 -25.41
C SER A 695 8.99 3.74 -24.48
N LYS A 696 8.38 4.64 -23.70
CA LYS A 696 7.43 4.29 -22.63
C LYS A 696 6.26 3.45 -23.14
N ASP A 697 5.59 3.89 -24.19
CA ASP A 697 4.39 3.21 -24.71
C ASP A 697 4.74 1.86 -25.35
N LEU A 698 5.89 1.78 -26.02
CA LEU A 698 6.45 0.52 -26.50
C LEU A 698 6.67 -0.48 -25.35
N LEU A 699 7.37 -0.06 -24.29
CA LEU A 699 7.64 -0.91 -23.12
C LEU A 699 6.36 -1.34 -22.42
N LYS A 700 5.40 -0.42 -22.25
CA LYS A 700 4.08 -0.72 -21.68
C LYS A 700 3.35 -1.77 -22.50
N SER A 701 3.34 -1.63 -23.82
CA SER A 701 2.72 -2.58 -24.74
C SER A 701 3.37 -3.97 -24.66
N ILE A 702 4.71 -4.03 -24.76
CA ILE A 702 5.46 -5.29 -24.62
C ILE A 702 5.18 -5.92 -23.25
N LYS A 703 5.35 -5.19 -22.16
CA LYS A 703 5.14 -5.73 -20.80
C LYS A 703 3.72 -6.25 -20.60
N SER A 704 2.72 -5.56 -21.16
CA SER A 704 1.33 -6.02 -21.13
C SER A 704 1.14 -7.33 -21.91
N ALA A 705 1.77 -7.47 -23.07
CA ALA A 705 1.65 -8.67 -23.91
C ALA A 705 2.35 -9.90 -23.30
N LEU A 706 3.46 -9.69 -22.59
CA LEU A 706 4.23 -10.75 -21.92
C LEU A 706 3.53 -11.35 -20.69
N GLY A 707 2.65 -10.58 -20.05
CA GLY A 707 1.99 -10.97 -18.80
C GLY A 707 2.93 -10.96 -17.58
N LYS A 708 2.46 -11.51 -16.46
CA LYS A 708 3.15 -11.43 -15.16
C LYS A 708 4.29 -12.44 -14.96
N ALA A 709 4.26 -13.56 -15.69
CA ALA A 709 5.22 -14.65 -15.51
C ALA A 709 6.53 -14.45 -16.28
N LYS A 710 6.51 -13.59 -17.31
CA LYS A 710 7.62 -13.32 -18.21
C LYS A 710 8.30 -12.00 -17.82
N ALA A 711 9.60 -11.93 -18.07
CA ALA A 711 10.45 -10.82 -17.63
C ALA A 711 10.78 -9.84 -18.75
N LEU A 712 10.92 -8.56 -18.39
CA LEU A 712 11.42 -7.50 -19.24
C LEU A 712 12.63 -6.83 -18.58
N TYR A 713 13.82 -7.11 -19.09
CA TYR A 713 15.08 -6.52 -18.68
C TYR A 713 15.40 -5.30 -19.56
N LEU A 714 15.94 -4.24 -18.97
CA LEU A 714 16.43 -3.07 -19.73
C LEU A 714 17.95 -2.99 -19.69
N GLU A 715 18.58 -2.80 -20.85
CA GLU A 715 20.03 -2.67 -20.98
C GLU A 715 20.60 -1.54 -20.10
N TRP A 716 20.01 -0.34 -20.09
CA TRP A 716 20.64 0.83 -19.45
C TRP A 716 19.73 1.57 -18.47
N CYS A 717 20.28 1.88 -17.30
CA CYS A 717 19.68 2.78 -16.31
C CYS A 717 20.70 3.84 -15.88
N TYR A 718 20.54 5.08 -16.35
CA TYR A 718 21.49 6.18 -16.13
C TYR A 718 21.55 6.74 -14.69
N LEU A 719 20.75 6.19 -13.76
CA LEU A 719 20.72 6.64 -12.35
C LEU A 719 22.08 6.53 -11.64
N GLY A 720 22.91 5.52 -11.96
CA GLY A 720 24.23 5.38 -11.35
C GLY A 720 25.21 6.52 -11.68
N ARG A 721 24.97 7.23 -12.79
CA ARG A 721 25.83 8.33 -13.26
C ARG A 721 25.58 9.64 -12.50
N LEU A 722 24.33 9.91 -12.10
CA LEU A 722 23.97 11.05 -11.24
C LEU A 722 24.77 11.00 -9.94
N TYR A 723 24.92 9.82 -9.33
CA TYR A 723 25.72 9.65 -8.12
C TYR A 723 27.22 9.89 -8.36
N LEU A 724 27.81 9.33 -9.42
CA LEU A 724 29.24 9.56 -9.70
C LEU A 724 29.54 11.05 -9.92
N PHE A 725 28.61 11.77 -10.56
CA PHE A 725 28.67 13.22 -10.72
C PHE A 725 28.55 13.96 -9.37
N GLU A 726 27.55 13.64 -8.56
CA GLU A 726 27.34 14.25 -7.23
C GLU A 726 28.46 13.92 -6.23
N ALA A 727 29.07 12.74 -6.35
CA ALA A 727 30.18 12.29 -5.50
C ALA A 727 31.54 12.90 -5.90
N GLY A 728 31.58 13.81 -6.87
CA GLY A 728 32.82 14.47 -7.31
C GLY A 728 33.84 13.51 -7.92
N VAL A 729 33.39 12.38 -8.45
CA VAL A 729 34.25 11.35 -9.00
C VAL A 729 34.76 11.79 -10.38
N GLU A 730 36.00 12.28 -10.45
CA GLU A 730 36.60 12.77 -11.70
C GLU A 730 36.61 11.69 -12.81
N GLU A 731 36.21 12.11 -14.01
CA GLU A 731 36.17 11.32 -15.24
C GLU A 731 37.56 11.29 -15.88
N GLU A 732 38.35 10.23 -15.60
CA GLU A 732 39.57 9.94 -16.36
C GLU A 732 39.64 8.46 -16.79
N GLU A 733 40.19 8.26 -18.00
CA GLU A 733 40.55 6.99 -18.64
C GLU A 733 39.46 5.90 -18.71
N GLY A 734 38.58 6.03 -19.72
CA GLY A 734 37.76 4.93 -20.21
C GLY A 734 36.30 4.89 -19.72
N CYS A 735 35.91 5.80 -18.84
CA CYS A 735 34.50 6.17 -18.71
C CYS A 735 34.15 7.08 -19.92
N PRO A 736 33.06 6.81 -20.65
CA PRO A 736 32.76 7.56 -21.87
C PRO A 736 32.60 9.04 -21.53
N HIS A 737 33.29 9.90 -22.29
CA HIS A 737 32.99 11.33 -22.37
C HIS A 737 31.47 11.54 -22.37
N PRO A 738 30.97 12.67 -21.82
CA PRO A 738 29.55 12.97 -21.80
C PRO A 738 29.00 12.80 -23.21
N ASN A 739 28.29 11.70 -23.41
CA ASN A 739 27.25 11.66 -24.39
C ASN A 739 26.33 12.82 -24.01
N PRO A 740 26.13 13.85 -24.87
CA PRO A 740 25.56 15.14 -24.46
C PRO A 740 24.06 15.08 -24.13
N ILE A 741 23.53 13.89 -23.90
CA ILE A 741 22.18 13.64 -23.41
C ILE A 741 22.20 13.85 -21.89
N PRO A 742 21.62 14.92 -21.36
CA PRO A 742 21.64 15.18 -19.92
C PRO A 742 20.87 14.08 -19.19
N CYS A 743 21.31 13.71 -17.97
CA CYS A 743 20.64 12.73 -17.11
C CYS A 743 19.14 13.02 -16.89
N SER A 744 18.69 14.26 -17.09
CA SER A 744 17.27 14.65 -17.06
C SER A 744 16.41 13.99 -18.13
N MET A 745 17.01 13.38 -19.17
CA MET A 745 16.28 12.66 -20.23
C MET A 745 16.21 11.14 -19.99
N ALA A 746 16.90 10.61 -18.98
CA ALA A 746 16.75 9.22 -18.57
C ALA A 746 15.58 9.11 -17.60
N LEU A 747 14.39 9.01 -18.19
CA LEU A 747 13.10 9.03 -17.50
C LEU A 747 12.99 7.88 -16.47
N PRO A 748 12.90 8.17 -15.15
CA PRO A 748 12.52 7.18 -14.13
C PRO A 748 11.25 6.40 -14.50
N GLU A 749 10.37 7.00 -15.31
CA GLU A 749 9.14 6.43 -15.84
C GLU A 749 9.37 5.17 -16.70
N LEU A 750 10.51 5.02 -17.38
CA LEU A 750 10.79 3.78 -18.13
C LEU A 750 10.99 2.59 -17.19
N ASN A 751 11.52 2.85 -15.99
CA ASN A 751 11.73 1.82 -14.97
C ASN A 751 10.40 1.35 -14.35
N GLU A 752 9.28 2.03 -14.60
CA GLU A 752 7.93 1.57 -14.23
C GLU A 752 7.60 0.23 -14.90
N TYR A 753 8.00 0.06 -16.17
CA TYR A 753 7.63 -1.09 -17.02
C TYR A 753 8.69 -2.20 -17.07
N ALA A 754 9.91 -1.95 -16.59
CA ALA A 754 10.97 -2.95 -16.47
C ALA A 754 10.72 -3.90 -15.29
N ASP A 755 11.15 -5.15 -15.35
CA ASP A 755 11.26 -6.02 -14.15
C ASP A 755 12.64 -5.91 -13.50
N ALA A 756 13.66 -5.66 -14.34
CA ALA A 756 15.06 -5.52 -13.96
C ALA A 756 15.79 -4.61 -14.94
N CYS A 757 16.92 -4.01 -14.51
CA CYS A 757 17.84 -3.36 -15.47
C CYS A 757 19.29 -3.67 -15.14
N TYR A 758 20.15 -3.60 -16.15
CA TYR A 758 21.59 -3.77 -15.98
C TYR A 758 22.23 -2.47 -15.48
N SER A 759 23.14 -2.59 -14.50
CA SER A 759 23.88 -1.44 -13.95
C SER A 759 25.25 -1.32 -14.64
N TYR A 760 25.26 -0.78 -15.86
CA TYR A 760 26.49 -0.64 -16.64
C TYR A 760 27.52 0.27 -15.97
N GLU A 761 27.08 1.33 -15.28
CA GLU A 761 27.98 2.22 -14.53
C GLU A 761 28.66 1.51 -13.36
N PHE A 762 27.94 0.58 -12.72
CA PHE A 762 28.52 -0.29 -11.70
C PHE A 762 29.66 -1.14 -12.28
N GLY A 763 29.41 -1.90 -13.35
CA GLY A 763 30.41 -2.80 -13.92
C GLY A 763 31.58 -2.08 -14.61
N LYS A 764 31.29 -1.04 -15.40
CA LYS A 764 32.28 -0.37 -16.26
C LYS A 764 33.16 0.62 -15.51
N CYS A 765 32.57 1.42 -14.63
CA CYS A 765 33.26 2.55 -13.99
C CYS A 765 33.52 2.30 -12.51
N PHE A 766 32.48 1.95 -11.74
CA PHE A 766 32.58 1.82 -10.28
C PHE A 766 33.46 0.65 -9.85
N MET A 767 33.22 -0.55 -10.40
CA MET A 767 33.95 -1.75 -10.02
C MET A 767 35.45 -1.65 -10.30
N LYS A 768 35.87 -1.03 -11.41
CA LYS A 768 37.31 -0.81 -11.66
C LYS A 768 37.95 0.06 -10.58
N LYS A 769 37.24 1.07 -10.05
CA LYS A 769 37.72 1.92 -8.94
C LYS A 769 37.76 1.15 -7.61
N VAL A 770 36.79 0.27 -7.36
CA VAL A 770 36.80 -0.63 -6.19
C VAL A 770 38.00 -1.57 -6.24
N LEU A 771 38.21 -2.26 -7.37
CA LEU A 771 39.27 -3.24 -7.55
C LEU A 771 40.67 -2.63 -7.54
N THR A 772 40.81 -1.37 -7.94
CA THR A 772 42.08 -0.62 -7.88
C THR A 772 42.31 0.10 -6.54
N GLY A 773 41.42 -0.10 -5.56
CA GLY A 773 41.56 0.43 -4.20
C GLY A 773 41.30 1.94 -4.07
N LYS A 774 40.60 2.54 -5.04
CA LYS A 774 40.25 3.97 -5.05
C LYS A 774 38.94 4.28 -4.29
N ILE A 775 38.22 3.27 -3.81
CA ILE A 775 36.92 3.39 -3.13
C ILE A 775 37.05 2.89 -1.69
N THR A 776 36.45 3.60 -0.73
CA THR A 776 36.39 3.18 0.67
C THR A 776 35.24 2.19 0.92
N SER A 777 35.26 1.49 2.06
CA SER A 777 34.13 0.62 2.45
C SER A 777 32.81 1.37 2.59
N GLU A 778 32.86 2.61 3.10
CA GLU A 778 31.70 3.46 3.27
C GLU A 778 31.14 3.91 1.92
N ASP A 779 31.99 4.41 1.02
CA ASP A 779 31.59 4.79 -0.34
C ASP A 779 30.97 3.61 -1.11
N PHE A 780 31.51 2.40 -0.89
CA PHE A 780 31.00 1.17 -1.47
C PHE A 780 29.56 0.87 -1.04
N VAL A 781 29.27 0.94 0.26
CA VAL A 781 27.91 0.71 0.78
C VAL A 781 26.97 1.84 0.41
N GLU A 782 27.45 3.09 0.43
CA GLU A 782 26.64 4.27 0.14
C GLU A 782 26.15 4.28 -1.31
N PHE A 783 26.95 3.76 -2.26
CA PHE A 783 26.52 3.54 -3.64
C PHE A 783 25.20 2.76 -3.69
N PHE A 784 25.07 1.65 -2.95
CA PHE A 784 23.86 0.82 -2.99
C PHE A 784 22.68 1.42 -2.24
N LYS A 785 22.93 2.23 -1.19
CA LYS A 785 21.88 2.97 -0.50
C LYS A 785 21.28 4.05 -1.41
N LYS A 786 22.12 4.73 -2.20
CA LYS A 786 21.72 5.82 -3.10
C LYS A 786 21.21 5.35 -4.47
N GLU A 787 21.73 4.25 -5.02
CA GLU A 787 21.18 3.63 -6.25
C GLU A 787 19.73 3.16 -6.04
N CYS A 788 19.30 3.01 -4.78
CA CYS A 788 18.00 2.52 -4.36
C CYS A 788 16.97 3.65 -4.18
N LEU A 789 16.51 4.29 -5.26
CA LEU A 789 15.54 5.40 -5.09
C LEU A 789 14.29 5.49 -5.95
N TYR A 790 13.94 4.54 -6.83
CA TYR A 790 12.63 4.68 -7.50
C TYR A 790 11.68 3.47 -7.56
N TYR A 791 12.12 2.19 -7.53
CA TYR A 791 11.13 1.09 -7.68
C TYR A 791 11.44 -0.24 -6.95
N LYS A 792 12.48 -0.35 -6.11
CA LYS A 792 12.91 -1.61 -5.47
C LYS A 792 13.07 -2.81 -6.43
N LYS A 793 13.53 -2.56 -7.67
CA LYS A 793 13.73 -3.58 -8.71
C LYS A 793 15.17 -4.11 -8.72
N PRO A 794 15.38 -5.43 -8.92
CA PRO A 794 16.72 -6.01 -9.03
C PRO A 794 17.55 -5.40 -10.16
N ARG A 795 18.85 -5.30 -9.91
CA ARG A 795 19.84 -4.79 -10.87
C ARG A 795 20.83 -5.87 -11.24
N GLY A 796 21.20 -5.93 -12.51
CA GLY A 796 22.25 -6.83 -12.98
C GLY A 796 23.62 -6.34 -12.52
N ARG A 797 24.37 -7.22 -11.85
CA ARG A 797 25.72 -6.96 -11.32
C ARG A 797 26.73 -7.81 -12.08
N PHE A 798 27.60 -7.15 -12.83
CA PHE A 798 28.56 -7.81 -13.72
C PHE A 798 29.92 -7.14 -13.63
N LEU A 799 30.94 -7.94 -13.94
CA LEU A 799 32.31 -7.48 -14.14
C LEU A 799 32.57 -7.19 -15.63
N MET A 800 31.98 -7.99 -16.51
CA MET A 800 32.24 -8.05 -17.94
C MET A 800 30.91 -8.21 -18.68
N THR A 801 30.86 -7.75 -19.93
CA THR A 801 29.79 -8.08 -20.89
C THR A 801 30.40 -8.24 -22.28
N HIS A 802 29.57 -8.48 -23.30
CA HIS A 802 30.02 -8.42 -24.69
C HIS A 802 30.56 -7.06 -25.18
N ASP A 803 30.33 -5.99 -24.41
CA ASP A 803 30.69 -4.61 -24.75
C ASP A 803 32.03 -4.16 -24.14
N PHE A 804 32.41 -4.69 -22.97
CA PHE A 804 33.62 -4.23 -22.27
C PHE A 804 34.12 -5.22 -21.19
N GLY A 805 35.29 -4.90 -20.63
CA GLY A 805 35.82 -5.50 -19.40
C GLY A 805 36.77 -6.67 -19.62
N TYR A 806 36.67 -7.38 -20.74
CA TYR A 806 37.37 -8.65 -20.97
C TYR A 806 38.89 -8.61 -20.65
N HIS A 807 39.63 -7.68 -21.26
CA HIS A 807 41.09 -7.61 -21.13
C HIS A 807 41.58 -7.33 -19.71
N PHE A 808 40.87 -6.49 -18.95
CA PHE A 808 41.32 -6.09 -17.61
C PHE A 808 41.37 -7.29 -16.65
N TYR A 809 40.36 -8.16 -16.68
CA TYR A 809 40.28 -9.31 -15.76
C TYR A 809 41.18 -10.47 -16.20
N GLU A 810 41.39 -10.64 -17.50
CA GLU A 810 42.35 -11.62 -18.05
C GLU A 810 43.79 -11.30 -17.59
N GLU A 811 44.14 -10.01 -17.53
CA GLU A 811 45.45 -9.54 -17.03
C GLU A 811 45.54 -9.54 -15.48
N ASN A 812 44.41 -9.62 -14.78
CA ASN A 812 44.34 -9.48 -13.32
C ASN A 812 43.46 -10.59 -12.68
N PRO A 813 43.87 -11.88 -12.75
CA PRO A 813 43.05 -13.02 -12.33
C PRO A 813 42.70 -13.02 -10.83
N GLU A 814 43.58 -12.51 -9.97
CA GLU A 814 43.26 -12.39 -8.54
C GLU A 814 42.14 -11.37 -8.29
N LEU A 815 42.13 -10.24 -9.02
CA LEU A 815 41.06 -9.25 -8.92
C LEU A 815 39.75 -9.76 -9.52
N HIS A 816 39.81 -10.62 -10.55
CA HIS A 816 38.64 -11.29 -11.13
C HIS A 816 37.93 -12.16 -10.08
N LYS A 817 38.68 -12.99 -9.35
CA LYS A 817 38.13 -13.82 -8.26
C LYS A 817 37.46 -12.99 -7.17
N LEU A 818 38.08 -11.89 -6.75
CA LEU A 818 37.49 -11.00 -5.75
C LEU A 818 36.25 -10.26 -6.27
N GLY A 819 36.26 -9.86 -7.54
CA GLY A 819 35.09 -9.30 -8.22
C GLY A 819 33.92 -10.27 -8.23
N ALA A 820 34.17 -11.55 -8.49
CA ALA A 820 33.15 -12.61 -8.47
C ALA A 820 32.50 -12.75 -7.09
N VAL A 821 33.30 -12.67 -6.02
CA VAL A 821 32.77 -12.62 -4.65
C VAL A 821 31.84 -11.43 -4.48
N LEU A 822 32.24 -10.22 -4.88
CA LEU A 822 31.40 -9.04 -4.74
C LEU A 822 30.08 -9.15 -5.50
N ILE A 823 30.08 -9.43 -6.80
CA ILE A 823 28.84 -9.42 -7.60
C ILE A 823 27.83 -10.48 -7.17
N THR A 824 28.28 -11.54 -6.52
CA THR A 824 27.40 -12.60 -5.98
C THR A 824 26.88 -12.29 -4.57
N THR A 825 27.54 -11.38 -3.84
CA THR A 825 27.25 -11.08 -2.42
C THR A 825 26.67 -9.69 -2.14
N ILE A 826 26.52 -8.83 -3.16
CA ILE A 826 25.84 -7.52 -3.08
C ILE A 826 24.35 -7.57 -3.52
N PRO A 827 23.55 -6.51 -3.27
CA PRO A 827 22.16 -6.43 -3.74
C PRO A 827 22.03 -6.44 -5.27
N GLY A 828 21.03 -7.15 -5.79
CA GLY A 828 20.81 -7.39 -7.23
C GLY A 828 21.15 -8.83 -7.63
N PHE A 829 21.10 -9.13 -8.93
CA PHE A 829 21.40 -10.47 -9.45
C PHE A 829 22.79 -10.50 -10.11
N PRO A 830 23.58 -11.57 -9.89
CA PRO A 830 24.85 -11.72 -10.57
C PRO A 830 24.62 -12.01 -12.05
N HIS A 831 25.30 -11.24 -12.90
CA HIS A 831 25.34 -11.38 -14.34
C HIS A 831 26.75 -11.80 -14.73
N ILE A 832 26.88 -13.04 -15.22
CA ILE A 832 28.16 -13.68 -15.53
C ILE A 832 28.29 -13.79 -17.05
N TYR A 833 29.42 -13.32 -17.56
CA TYR A 833 29.69 -13.32 -18.99
C TYR A 833 30.32 -14.64 -19.45
N HIS A 834 29.92 -15.18 -20.62
CA HIS A 834 30.33 -16.53 -21.02
C HIS A 834 31.83 -16.77 -21.00
N ARG A 835 32.67 -15.80 -21.41
CA ARG A 835 34.12 -15.99 -21.47
C ARG A 835 34.79 -16.09 -20.10
N GLU A 836 34.10 -15.74 -19.02
CA GLU A 836 34.60 -15.99 -17.66
C GLU A 836 34.70 -17.49 -17.37
N ILE A 837 33.81 -18.28 -17.99
CA ILE A 837 33.75 -19.73 -17.81
C ILE A 837 34.25 -20.47 -19.05
N PHE A 838 33.90 -20.02 -20.25
CA PHE A 838 34.26 -20.63 -21.53
C PHE A 838 35.02 -19.61 -22.41
N PRO A 839 36.29 -19.31 -22.10
CA PRO A 839 37.08 -18.28 -22.78
C PRO A 839 37.14 -18.41 -24.32
N GLU A 840 37.14 -19.64 -24.85
CA GLU A 840 37.15 -19.89 -26.29
C GLU A 840 35.75 -20.12 -26.87
N GLY A 841 34.70 -20.03 -26.05
CA GLY A 841 33.29 -20.17 -26.44
C GLY A 841 32.79 -21.62 -26.53
N ASP A 842 33.51 -22.59 -25.98
CA ASP A 842 33.08 -23.99 -25.95
C ASP A 842 33.40 -24.68 -24.63
N VAL A 843 32.67 -25.77 -24.35
CA VAL A 843 32.79 -26.53 -23.09
C VAL A 843 34.18 -27.11 -22.82
N LYS A 844 35.01 -27.34 -23.85
CA LYS A 844 36.38 -27.85 -23.68
C LYS A 844 37.33 -26.77 -23.19
N SER A 845 36.97 -25.49 -23.34
CA SER A 845 37.76 -24.35 -22.89
C SER A 845 37.50 -23.95 -21.44
N ILE A 846 36.74 -24.74 -20.68
CA ILE A 846 36.26 -24.38 -19.35
C ILE A 846 37.39 -23.90 -18.41
N ASN A 847 37.22 -22.71 -17.84
CA ASN A 847 38.05 -22.21 -16.76
C ASN A 847 37.59 -22.86 -15.45
N GLN A 848 38.22 -23.97 -15.08
CA GLN A 848 37.80 -24.77 -13.92
C GLN A 848 37.91 -24.01 -12.59
N GLU A 849 38.86 -23.08 -12.45
CA GLU A 849 39.03 -22.28 -11.23
C GLU A 849 37.83 -21.35 -11.05
N MET A 850 37.49 -20.57 -12.07
CA MET A 850 36.32 -19.66 -12.03
C MET A 850 35.01 -20.43 -11.93
N PHE A 851 34.86 -21.56 -12.63
CA PHE A 851 33.68 -22.42 -12.54
C PHE A 851 33.44 -22.92 -11.11
N ASN A 852 34.49 -23.45 -10.46
CA ASN A 852 34.39 -23.95 -9.10
C ASN A 852 34.11 -22.82 -8.09
N LEU A 853 34.72 -21.64 -8.30
CA LEU A 853 34.47 -20.46 -7.48
C LEU A 853 33.02 -20.01 -7.58
N TYR A 854 32.49 -19.79 -8.79
CA TYR A 854 31.10 -19.39 -8.99
C TYR A 854 30.13 -20.45 -8.46
N LYS A 855 30.39 -21.75 -8.72
CA LYS A 855 29.58 -22.84 -8.15
C LYS A 855 29.48 -22.75 -6.63
N LYS A 856 30.59 -22.47 -5.95
CA LYS A 856 30.61 -22.27 -4.49
C LYS A 856 29.84 -21.02 -4.08
N LEU A 857 30.08 -19.88 -4.73
CA LEU A 857 29.45 -18.60 -4.42
C LEU A 857 27.93 -18.62 -4.65
N LEU A 858 27.47 -19.19 -5.76
CA LEU A 858 26.05 -19.29 -6.09
C LEU A 858 25.33 -20.26 -5.16
N ARG A 859 26.00 -21.33 -4.70
CA ARG A 859 25.47 -22.18 -3.62
C ARG A 859 25.28 -21.39 -2.32
N ILE A 860 26.28 -20.62 -1.90
CA ILE A 860 26.18 -19.75 -0.71
C ILE A 860 25.02 -18.75 -0.89
N ARG A 861 24.93 -18.08 -2.04
CA ARG A 861 23.84 -17.14 -2.34
C ARG A 861 22.45 -17.81 -2.28
N LYS A 862 22.34 -19.07 -2.70
CA LYS A 862 21.08 -19.84 -2.62
C LYS A 862 20.71 -20.19 -1.18
N GLU A 863 21.69 -20.50 -0.34
CA GLU A 863 21.48 -20.91 1.06
C GLU A 863 21.12 -19.73 1.98
N TYR A 864 21.60 -18.51 1.68
CA TYR A 864 21.45 -17.34 2.53
C TYR A 864 20.59 -16.24 1.88
N ARG A 865 19.36 -16.08 2.36
CA ARG A 865 18.41 -15.06 1.90
C ARG A 865 18.91 -13.63 2.11
N ALA A 866 19.71 -13.38 3.14
CA ALA A 866 20.38 -12.10 3.38
C ALA A 866 21.21 -11.66 2.17
N ILE A 867 21.87 -12.60 1.49
CA ILE A 867 22.64 -12.29 0.29
C ILE A 867 21.72 -12.02 -0.91
N LYS A 868 20.63 -12.78 -1.05
CA LYS A 868 19.72 -12.65 -2.18
C LYS A 868 18.84 -11.40 -2.10
N GLU A 869 18.24 -11.14 -0.94
CA GLU A 869 17.16 -10.17 -0.73
C GLU A 869 17.48 -9.10 0.32
N GLY A 870 18.56 -9.27 1.09
CA GLY A 870 18.85 -8.43 2.25
C GLY A 870 19.37 -7.03 1.94
N GLU A 871 19.25 -6.15 2.93
CA GLU A 871 19.82 -4.81 2.93
C GLU A 871 21.35 -4.88 3.06
N ILE A 872 22.04 -3.75 2.86
CA ILE A 872 23.50 -3.64 2.94
C ILE A 872 23.93 -2.51 3.88
N GLU A 873 24.85 -2.79 4.78
CA GLU A 873 25.39 -1.84 5.77
C GLU A 873 26.91 -1.93 5.87
N ASN A 874 27.60 -0.81 6.15
CA ASN A 874 29.05 -0.81 6.34
C ASN A 874 29.38 -1.37 7.72
N VAL A 875 30.37 -2.25 7.80
CA VAL A 875 30.90 -2.78 9.08
C VAL A 875 32.37 -2.45 9.30
N TRP A 876 33.07 -1.90 8.30
CA TRP A 876 34.45 -1.46 8.49
C TRP A 876 34.52 -0.24 9.42
N LYS A 877 35.44 -0.26 10.38
CA LYS A 877 35.57 0.77 11.41
C LYS A 877 36.95 1.43 11.47
N GLY A 878 37.99 0.75 10.99
CA GLY A 878 39.35 1.26 11.00
C GLY A 878 40.42 0.20 10.66
N GLY A 879 41.69 0.62 10.71
CA GLY A 879 42.83 -0.20 10.28
C GLY A 879 43.17 0.01 8.80
N ASP A 880 43.69 -1.02 8.15
CA ASP A 880 43.86 -1.01 6.69
C ASP A 880 42.48 -0.94 6.00
N ASN A 881 42.35 -0.12 4.96
CA ASN A 881 41.11 -0.04 4.17
C ASN A 881 40.89 -1.36 3.42
N VAL A 882 39.74 -1.99 3.70
CA VAL A 882 39.16 -3.18 3.05
C VAL A 882 37.70 -2.87 2.73
N ILE A 883 37.09 -3.61 1.81
CA ILE A 883 35.63 -3.53 1.63
C ILE A 883 34.99 -4.50 2.61
N ALA A 884 34.22 -3.99 3.58
CA ALA A 884 33.54 -4.82 4.57
C ALA A 884 32.10 -4.36 4.82
N TYR A 885 31.15 -5.25 4.58
CA TYR A 885 29.74 -4.94 4.72
C TYR A 885 28.93 -6.10 5.29
N LEU A 886 27.83 -5.76 5.93
CA LEU A 886 26.77 -6.66 6.39
C LEU A 886 25.69 -6.76 5.33
N ARG A 887 25.24 -7.98 5.06
CA ARG A 887 23.96 -8.29 4.43
C ARG A 887 22.97 -8.78 5.48
N LYS A 888 21.79 -8.18 5.54
CA LYS A 888 20.77 -8.50 6.56
C LYS A 888 19.39 -8.70 5.95
N TYR A 889 18.73 -9.80 6.30
CA TYR A 889 17.34 -10.06 5.95
C TYR A 889 16.67 -10.78 7.12
N GLU A 890 15.63 -10.17 7.69
CA GLU A 890 15.01 -10.65 8.94
C GLU A 890 16.09 -10.89 10.01
N ASP A 891 16.19 -12.10 10.55
CA ASP A 891 17.20 -12.49 11.54
C ASP A 891 18.50 -13.01 10.92
N GLU A 892 18.55 -13.20 9.60
CA GLU A 892 19.73 -13.70 8.91
C GLU A 892 20.75 -12.57 8.65
N LYS A 893 22.00 -12.80 9.06
CA LYS A 893 23.11 -11.84 9.00
C LYS A 893 24.33 -12.49 8.38
N VAL A 894 24.90 -11.86 7.35
CA VAL A 894 26.12 -12.32 6.67
C VAL A 894 27.09 -11.15 6.54
N VAL A 895 28.31 -11.29 7.05
CA VAL A 895 29.37 -10.28 6.92
C VAL A 895 30.33 -10.68 5.81
N VAL A 896 30.58 -9.80 4.85
CA VAL A 896 31.52 -10.01 3.75
C VAL A 896 32.70 -9.06 3.93
N VAL A 897 33.93 -9.58 3.78
CA VAL A 897 35.16 -8.79 3.92
C VAL A 897 36.10 -9.14 2.79
N VAL A 898 36.64 -8.14 2.09
CA VAL A 898 37.48 -8.33 0.90
C VAL A 898 38.73 -7.44 0.94
N ASN A 899 39.89 -8.07 0.81
CA ASN A 899 41.18 -7.39 0.67
C ASN A 899 41.62 -7.35 -0.81
N PHE A 900 41.62 -6.17 -1.43
CA PHE A 900 42.08 -5.97 -2.82
C PHE A 900 43.58 -5.71 -2.95
N ARG A 901 44.34 -5.73 -1.84
CA ARG A 901 45.76 -5.38 -1.85
C ARG A 901 46.61 -6.62 -2.04
N ASN A 902 47.77 -6.43 -2.68
CA ASN A 902 48.83 -7.45 -2.80
C ASN A 902 49.66 -7.65 -1.53
N ARG A 903 49.15 -7.24 -0.36
CA ARG A 903 49.77 -7.41 0.95
C ARG A 903 48.73 -7.85 1.97
N SER A 904 49.19 -8.50 3.03
CA SER A 904 48.34 -8.77 4.18
C SER A 904 47.86 -7.47 4.82
N VAL A 905 46.62 -7.48 5.29
CA VAL A 905 45.96 -6.32 5.92
C VAL A 905 45.35 -6.72 7.24
N LYS A 906 45.31 -5.75 8.17
CA LYS A 906 44.57 -5.88 9.42
C LYS A 906 43.49 -4.81 9.50
N ALA A 907 42.24 -5.23 9.64
CA ALA A 907 41.08 -4.36 9.73
C ALA A 907 40.29 -4.63 11.02
N PHE A 908 39.55 -3.61 11.46
CA PHE A 908 38.67 -3.68 12.62
C PHE A 908 37.24 -3.45 12.18
N LEU A 909 36.33 -4.33 12.59
CA LEU A 909 34.95 -4.35 12.15
C LEU A 909 33.98 -4.16 13.33
N LYS A 910 32.85 -3.50 13.08
CA LYS A 910 31.68 -3.52 13.96
C LYS A 910 30.69 -4.56 13.43
N ILE A 911 30.62 -5.72 14.07
CA ILE A 911 29.82 -6.86 13.60
C ILE A 911 28.52 -7.02 14.42
N PRO A 912 27.43 -7.50 13.81
CA PRO A 912 26.10 -7.54 14.45
C PRO A 912 25.85 -8.81 15.28
N PHE A 913 26.91 -9.38 15.85
CA PHE A 913 26.94 -10.66 16.57
C PHE A 913 27.42 -10.44 18.01
N GLU A 914 27.23 -11.42 18.89
CA GLU A 914 27.51 -11.28 20.32
C GLU A 914 28.91 -11.80 20.70
N LYS A 915 29.47 -11.22 21.77
CA LYS A 915 30.72 -11.70 22.36
C LYS A 915 30.59 -13.15 22.81
N GLY A 916 31.58 -13.97 22.48
CA GLY A 916 31.62 -15.40 22.78
C GLY A 916 30.98 -16.28 21.70
N GLU A 917 30.28 -15.72 20.72
CA GLU A 917 29.82 -16.48 19.57
C GLU A 917 30.97 -16.85 18.63
N VAL A 918 30.76 -17.87 17.79
CA VAL A 918 31.72 -18.32 16.80
C VAL A 918 31.21 -17.99 15.40
N LEU A 919 32.00 -17.25 14.63
CA LEU A 919 31.77 -17.04 13.21
C LEU A 919 32.40 -18.16 12.40
N TYR A 920 31.73 -18.56 11.33
CA TYR A 920 32.20 -19.52 10.34
C TYR A 920 32.38 -18.84 8.98
N ASP A 921 33.54 -19.03 8.37
CA ASP A 921 33.87 -18.53 7.03
C ASP A 921 33.47 -19.54 5.96
N LEU A 922 32.41 -19.23 5.22
CA LEU A 922 31.86 -20.07 4.16
C LEU A 922 32.81 -20.23 2.96
N LEU A 923 33.76 -19.31 2.76
CA LEU A 923 34.74 -19.39 1.67
C LEU A 923 35.95 -20.23 2.04
N ASN A 924 36.44 -20.12 3.27
CA ASN A 924 37.73 -20.71 3.65
C ASN A 924 37.61 -21.83 4.70
N ASN A 925 36.40 -22.14 5.17
CA ASN A 925 36.11 -23.13 6.21
C ASN A 925 36.82 -22.85 7.55
N GLN A 926 37.05 -21.57 7.87
CA GLN A 926 37.72 -21.14 9.10
C GLN A 926 36.70 -20.71 10.18
N ARG A 927 37.12 -20.70 11.44
CA ARG A 927 36.29 -20.31 12.60
C ARG A 927 36.95 -19.17 13.35
N PHE A 928 36.13 -18.24 13.83
CA PHE A 928 36.58 -17.07 14.59
C PHE A 928 35.74 -16.92 15.84
N LEU A 929 36.37 -16.87 17.01
CA LEU A 929 35.71 -16.52 18.27
C LEU A 929 35.56 -15.00 18.35
N ILE A 930 34.37 -14.51 18.71
CA ILE A 930 34.14 -13.08 18.88
C ILE A 930 34.57 -12.66 20.29
N ASP A 931 35.61 -11.83 20.37
CA ASP A 931 36.17 -11.28 21.59
C ASP A 931 35.63 -9.88 21.92
N ASP A 932 35.52 -9.03 20.90
CA ASP A 932 34.90 -7.70 20.93
C ASP A 932 34.10 -7.47 19.63
N PRO A 933 32.76 -7.54 19.64
CA PRO A 933 31.95 -7.33 18.44
C PRO A 933 31.98 -5.89 17.91
N ASP A 934 32.32 -4.90 18.75
CA ASP A 934 32.39 -3.50 18.33
C ASP A 934 33.73 -3.13 17.69
N ASN A 935 34.77 -3.96 17.87
CA ASN A 935 36.11 -3.79 17.30
C ASN A 935 36.73 -5.15 16.88
N PHE A 936 35.94 -6.02 16.24
CA PHE A 936 36.37 -7.35 15.84
C PHE A 936 37.56 -7.26 14.89
N ALA A 937 38.71 -7.79 15.31
CA ALA A 937 39.94 -7.73 14.54
C ALA A 937 40.02 -8.88 13.54
N ILE A 938 40.27 -8.55 12.26
CA ILE A 938 40.43 -9.54 11.20
C ILE A 938 41.72 -9.28 10.41
N THR A 939 42.46 -10.36 10.14
CA THR A 939 43.63 -10.34 9.27
C THR A 939 43.31 -11.07 7.98
N LEU A 940 43.60 -10.44 6.84
CA LEU A 940 43.38 -11.01 5.52
C LEU A 940 44.71 -11.12 4.79
N ALA A 941 44.95 -12.25 4.12
CA ALA A 941 46.07 -12.45 3.22
C ALA A 941 45.93 -11.57 1.96
N PRO A 942 47.01 -11.39 1.15
CA PRO A 942 46.90 -10.71 -0.14
C PRO A 942 45.78 -11.32 -0.98
N TYR A 943 44.92 -10.47 -1.54
CA TYR A 943 43.80 -10.87 -2.38
C TYR A 943 42.82 -11.89 -1.76
N GLU A 944 42.62 -11.84 -0.43
CA GLU A 944 41.71 -12.74 0.28
C GLU A 944 40.30 -12.13 0.46
N ALA A 945 39.27 -12.97 0.38
CA ALA A 945 37.91 -12.64 0.75
C ALA A 945 37.34 -13.66 1.76
N ARG A 946 36.41 -13.20 2.60
CA ARG A 946 35.74 -14.00 3.63
C ARG A 946 34.24 -13.72 3.63
N ILE A 947 33.44 -14.75 3.85
CA ILE A 947 31.98 -14.65 4.03
C ILE A 947 31.65 -15.28 5.38
N LEU A 948 31.41 -14.43 6.37
CA LEU A 948 31.27 -14.80 7.77
C LEU A 948 29.80 -14.87 8.18
N VAL A 949 29.42 -15.97 8.81
CA VAL A 949 28.09 -16.19 9.38
C VAL A 949 28.22 -16.73 10.79
N LYS A 950 27.20 -16.56 11.63
CA LYS A 950 27.16 -17.23 12.94
C LYS A 950 27.11 -18.74 12.73
N LEU A 951 28.03 -19.47 13.36
CA LEU A 951 28.03 -20.93 13.38
C LEU A 951 26.78 -21.39 14.13
N ARG A 952 25.92 -22.15 13.45
CA ARG A 952 24.69 -22.72 14.02
C ARG A 952 24.99 -23.88 14.96
#